data_AF-A0A937TCN3-F1
#
_entry.id   AF-A0A937TCN3-F1
#
_cell.length_a   1.000
_cell.length_b   1.000
_cell.length_c   1.000
_cell.angle_alpha   90.00
_cell.angle_beta   90.00
_cell.angle_gamma   90.00
#
_symmetry.space_group_name_H-M   'P 1'
#
loop_
_entity.id
_entity.type
_entity.pdbx_description
1 polymer ?
#
loop_
_entity_poly.entity_id
_entity_poly.type
_entity_poly.pdbx_seq_one_letter_code
_entity_poly.pdbx_strand_id
1 'polypeptide(L)'
;MSIAESELKSDFIVVDEWTTVRQVRDQVAATGKDFIHIVVRLANGQYAVLWLADLIQALQKEDETLWMWMLNAALADVPDLLDNRGADAVEQADVDTEEAKRLVGKPGKMLVVLADGQVLGLMGRWRGAPVGVDLDWLNQPPERLEEVSYGTLIAKEVMEESPPPIEVEPEKRWINAEIQDHDPVEPLQVGEVYTLAFDVDTQLRDTAVGGDEFRYRFKSDEQLVTLTIQLESDDFEIYTEPQKLRVPRTGKSKGKARFDIEPQHEGAGVINAVFLKDGNFIQLITLKLYTGIAGRAGVLAAETLGRPVDAAFAVQPRDVSLIIQNTGAGFQVIMTGAVGAMATLPITLPQLDQMIAQVRQDLLDIVHLEAGPHKTYVYQAGIDIPPEVNRVVLQRLAKAGFRLYQRIFYGPAADAQANLLGDRLRQMAQQETLKIQIFSQQFMLPWGILYVADEYDPDNVNPEMFLGLKHIIEHIPLQPGMQVTDTTIDSRPSLAVSLNVNADIDQQMGAPLIANQRRYWDAISQGGGVQVIARESEDEVVQALADTSTSDQILYFYCHAVSKSLAEGGGPDASTLVLSGSQHLTLEDLHLFAPTKKSLPGAPLVFINACESAELSPLFYDGFVPYFMAKGARGVIGTECETPALFAAEWARCFFDQFLAGEPLGQIFLNLRQEFYHEHDNLLGLLYALYVDGDTRIVPAVQLM
;
A
#
# COMPACT_ATOMS: atom_id res chain seq x y z
N MET A 1 45.39 -19.13 13.81
CA MET A 1 45.18 -18.53 15.15
C MET A 1 43.77 -18.89 15.54
N SER A 2 43.54 -19.39 16.76
CA SER A 2 42.20 -19.69 17.26
C SER A 2 41.28 -18.46 17.12
N ILE A 3 39.96 -18.70 17.05
CA ILE A 3 38.97 -17.62 16.86
C ILE A 3 39.18 -16.54 17.93
N ALA A 4 39.40 -15.29 17.50
CA ALA A 4 39.63 -14.19 18.41
C ALA A 4 38.35 -13.86 19.21
N GLU A 5 38.45 -13.68 20.53
CA GLU A 5 37.28 -13.33 21.38
C GLU A 5 36.58 -12.04 20.92
N SER A 6 37.31 -11.10 20.29
CA SER A 6 36.74 -9.87 19.73
C SER A 6 35.77 -10.10 18.57
N GLU A 7 35.81 -11.28 17.93
CA GLU A 7 34.92 -11.68 16.84
C GLU A 7 33.67 -12.41 17.38
N LEU A 8 33.64 -12.72 18.68
CA LEU A 8 32.54 -13.44 19.32
C LEU A 8 31.56 -12.47 19.99
N LYS A 9 30.26 -12.77 19.86
CA LYS A 9 29.19 -12.08 20.56
C LYS A 9 28.80 -12.85 21.82
N SER A 10 28.61 -12.12 22.92
CA SER A 10 28.26 -12.65 24.25
C SER A 10 26.81 -12.37 24.66
N ASP A 11 26.02 -11.72 23.81
CA ASP A 11 24.61 -11.39 24.07
C ASP A 11 23.69 -12.55 23.73
N PHE A 12 23.75 -13.61 24.55
CA PHE A 12 22.89 -14.78 24.43
C PHE A 12 22.60 -15.43 25.79
N ILE A 13 21.53 -16.22 25.83
CA ILE A 13 21.31 -17.25 26.86
C ILE A 13 21.48 -18.64 26.25
N VAL A 14 21.80 -19.62 27.07
CA VAL A 14 21.92 -21.03 26.66
C VAL A 14 20.86 -21.84 27.38
N VAL A 15 20.05 -22.57 26.62
CA VAL A 15 18.95 -23.39 27.11
C VAL A 15 18.94 -24.74 26.38
N ASP A 16 18.25 -25.73 26.93
CA ASP A 16 17.99 -27.01 26.24
C ASP A 16 16.64 -26.96 25.51
N GLU A 17 16.45 -27.76 24.46
CA GLU A 17 15.20 -27.81 23.66
C GLU A 17 13.93 -28.13 24.48
N TRP A 18 14.11 -28.74 25.66
CA TRP A 18 13.05 -29.07 26.62
C TRP A 18 12.70 -27.92 27.57
N THR A 19 13.42 -26.78 27.48
CA THR A 19 13.13 -25.58 28.26
C THR A 19 11.81 -25.01 27.79
N THR A 20 10.93 -24.64 28.73
CA THR A 20 9.64 -24.04 28.37
C THR A 20 9.79 -22.59 27.92
N VAL A 21 8.88 -22.12 27.08
CA VAL A 21 8.82 -20.72 26.64
C VAL A 21 8.80 -19.75 27.84
N ARG A 22 8.05 -20.08 28.90
CA ARG A 22 8.03 -19.31 30.15
C ARG A 22 9.40 -19.24 30.82
N GLN A 23 10.13 -20.35 30.88
CA GLN A 23 11.47 -20.36 31.47
C GLN A 23 12.47 -19.56 30.62
N VAL A 24 12.35 -19.62 29.29
CA VAL A 24 13.15 -18.79 28.37
C VAL A 24 12.85 -17.31 28.61
N ARG A 25 11.58 -16.91 28.63
CA ARG A 25 11.15 -15.55 28.98
C ARG A 25 11.75 -15.10 30.31
N ASP A 26 11.61 -15.90 31.37
CA ASP A 26 12.07 -15.53 32.71
C ASP A 26 13.60 -15.34 32.75
N GLN A 27 14.35 -16.16 31.99
CA GLN A 27 15.80 -16.00 31.84
C GLN A 27 16.19 -14.76 31.03
N VAL A 28 15.47 -14.48 29.93
CA VAL A 28 15.67 -13.27 29.12
C VAL A 28 15.39 -12.01 29.95
N ALA A 29 14.27 -11.97 30.67
CA ALA A 29 13.91 -10.87 31.56
C ALA A 29 14.98 -10.61 32.63
N ALA A 30 15.59 -11.67 33.17
CA ALA A 30 16.67 -11.56 34.15
C ALA A 30 17.96 -10.93 33.57
N THR A 31 18.14 -10.92 32.25
CA THR A 31 19.29 -10.25 31.60
C THR A 31 19.13 -8.74 31.50
N GLY A 32 17.89 -8.22 31.57
CA GLY A 32 17.59 -6.80 31.38
C GLY A 32 17.91 -6.27 29.98
N LYS A 33 17.98 -7.15 28.97
CA LYS A 33 18.27 -6.81 27.58
C LYS A 33 17.08 -7.12 26.69
N ASP A 34 16.72 -6.17 25.84
CA ASP A 34 15.60 -6.30 24.91
C ASP A 34 15.97 -7.08 23.65
N PHE A 35 17.28 -7.24 23.38
CA PHE A 35 17.80 -7.94 22.21
C PHE A 35 18.80 -9.02 22.63
N ILE A 36 18.39 -10.29 22.59
CA ILE A 36 19.23 -11.41 22.98
C ILE A 36 19.01 -12.62 22.08
N HIS A 37 20.09 -13.36 21.80
CA HIS A 37 20.00 -14.64 21.12
C HIS A 37 19.71 -15.76 22.13
N ILE A 38 18.99 -16.78 21.72
CA ILE A 38 18.71 -17.98 22.51
C ILE A 38 19.43 -19.13 21.82
N VAL A 39 20.46 -19.66 22.47
CA VAL A 39 21.20 -20.83 22.00
C VAL A 39 20.56 -22.06 22.60
N VAL A 40 19.93 -22.87 21.75
CA VAL A 40 19.20 -24.07 22.13
C VAL A 40 20.06 -25.31 21.86
N ARG A 41 20.34 -26.09 22.90
CA ARG A 41 20.99 -27.41 22.80
C ARG A 41 19.93 -28.45 22.40
N LEU A 42 20.16 -29.11 21.27
CA LEU A 42 19.28 -30.15 20.74
C LEU A 42 19.73 -31.53 21.23
N ALA A 43 18.82 -32.49 21.43
CA ALA A 43 19.17 -33.83 21.91
C ALA A 43 20.12 -34.60 20.98
N ASN A 44 20.19 -34.22 19.70
CA ASN A 44 21.10 -34.82 18.73
C ASN A 44 22.56 -34.30 18.85
N GLY A 45 22.85 -33.41 19.81
CA GLY A 45 24.17 -32.82 20.05
C GLY A 45 24.47 -31.56 19.22
N GLN A 46 23.52 -31.13 18.39
CA GLN A 46 23.62 -29.88 17.62
C GLN A 46 23.07 -28.70 18.42
N TYR A 47 23.27 -27.50 17.87
CA TYR A 47 22.78 -26.25 18.43
C TYR A 47 21.88 -25.54 17.42
N ALA A 48 20.78 -24.98 17.91
CA ALA A 48 19.98 -24.01 17.19
C ALA A 48 20.19 -22.62 17.80
N VAL A 49 20.22 -21.59 16.97
CA VAL A 49 20.29 -20.20 17.44
C VAL A 49 19.00 -19.51 17.00
N LEU A 50 18.23 -19.07 17.98
CA LEU A 50 17.03 -18.28 17.79
C LEU A 50 17.30 -16.85 18.18
N TRP A 51 16.61 -15.91 17.54
CA TRP A 51 16.49 -14.59 18.11
C TRP A 51 15.24 -14.49 18.97
N LEU A 52 15.25 -13.65 20.01
CA LEU A 52 14.07 -13.40 20.84
C LEU A 52 12.84 -13.02 19.99
N ALA A 53 13.05 -12.21 18.94
CA ALA A 53 11.99 -11.83 18.01
C ALA A 53 11.42 -13.03 17.23
N ASP A 54 12.24 -14.02 16.86
CA ASP A 54 11.76 -15.24 16.18
C ASP A 54 10.81 -16.04 17.09
N LEU A 55 11.13 -16.14 18.38
CA LEU A 55 10.29 -16.80 19.37
C LEU A 55 8.96 -16.05 19.55
N ILE A 56 9.00 -14.72 19.67
CA ILE A 56 7.79 -13.90 19.81
C ILE A 56 6.91 -14.02 18.56
N GLN A 57 7.50 -13.93 17.37
CA GLN A 57 6.78 -14.06 16.12
C GLN A 57 6.14 -15.46 15.97
N ALA A 58 6.83 -16.53 16.39
CA ALA A 58 6.26 -17.87 16.39
C ALA A 58 5.05 -17.99 17.33
N LEU A 59 5.10 -17.33 18.50
CA LEU A 59 3.99 -17.32 19.45
C LEU A 59 2.81 -16.44 18.99
N GLN A 60 3.07 -15.36 18.25
CA GLN A 60 2.05 -14.43 17.73
C GLN A 60 1.31 -14.95 16.48
N LYS A 61 1.86 -15.95 15.78
CA LYS A 61 1.21 -16.58 14.63
C LYS A 61 0.03 -17.47 15.01
N GLU A 62 -0.04 -17.90 16.26
CA GLU A 62 -1.06 -18.80 16.78
C GLU A 62 -2.21 -18.03 17.45
N ASP A 63 -3.42 -18.60 17.45
CA ASP A 63 -4.63 -18.01 18.06
C ASP A 63 -4.42 -17.62 19.54
N GLU A 64 -5.06 -16.56 20.03
CA GLU A 64 -4.97 -16.10 21.44
C GLU A 64 -5.33 -17.19 22.47
N THR A 65 -6.19 -18.14 22.10
CA THR A 65 -6.52 -19.31 22.93
C THR A 65 -5.38 -20.31 23.08
N LEU A 66 -4.44 -20.33 22.13
CA LEU A 66 -3.26 -21.19 22.11
C LEU A 66 -2.10 -20.61 22.94
N TRP A 67 -2.04 -19.30 23.11
CA TRP A 67 -0.94 -18.62 23.80
C TRP A 67 -0.65 -19.15 25.22
N MET A 68 -1.70 -19.47 25.99
CA MET A 68 -1.55 -19.96 27.38
C MET A 68 -0.96 -21.37 27.49
N TRP A 69 -1.17 -22.26 26.52
CA TRP A 69 -0.50 -23.55 26.52
C TRP A 69 0.95 -23.41 26.04
N MET A 70 1.20 -22.56 25.03
CA MET A 70 2.52 -22.38 24.44
C MET A 70 3.53 -21.81 25.44
N LEU A 71 3.11 -20.90 26.33
CA LEU A 71 3.96 -20.42 27.41
C LEU A 71 4.50 -21.57 28.29
N ASN A 72 3.75 -22.66 28.42
CA ASN A 72 4.16 -23.83 29.21
C ASN A 72 4.71 -24.98 28.35
N ALA A 73 4.73 -24.85 27.02
CA ALA A 73 5.30 -25.82 26.10
C ALA A 73 6.83 -25.73 26.09
N ALA A 74 7.50 -26.86 25.86
CA ALA A 74 8.93 -26.88 25.57
C ALA A 74 9.22 -26.24 24.21
N LEU A 75 10.41 -25.67 24.00
CA LEU A 75 10.81 -25.09 22.71
C LEU A 75 10.68 -26.10 21.56
N ALA A 76 10.97 -27.39 21.80
CA ALA A 76 10.81 -28.46 20.82
C ALA A 76 9.35 -28.75 20.44
N ASP A 77 8.38 -28.39 21.29
CA ASP A 77 6.96 -28.61 21.07
C ASP A 77 6.26 -27.39 20.43
N VAL A 78 6.99 -26.27 20.23
CA VAL A 78 6.47 -25.10 19.52
C VAL A 78 6.58 -25.37 18.01
N PRO A 79 5.46 -25.36 17.26
CA PRO A 79 5.46 -25.65 15.83
C PRO A 79 6.47 -24.78 15.06
N ASP A 80 7.22 -25.41 14.15
CA ASP A 80 8.20 -24.79 13.24
C ASP A 80 9.35 -23.98 13.90
N LEU A 81 9.43 -23.92 15.23
CA LEU A 81 10.37 -23.04 15.93
C LEU A 81 11.83 -23.47 15.73
N LEU A 82 12.11 -24.77 15.83
CA LEU A 82 13.47 -25.34 15.73
C LEU A 82 13.75 -26.02 14.38
N ASP A 83 12.75 -26.09 13.50
CA ASP A 83 12.83 -26.84 12.24
C ASP A 83 13.93 -26.29 11.32
N ASN A 84 14.80 -27.19 10.85
CA ASN A 84 15.93 -26.89 9.97
C ASN A 84 16.97 -25.88 10.53
N ARG A 85 16.95 -25.62 11.85
CA ARG A 85 17.88 -24.69 12.52
C ARG A 85 19.08 -25.34 13.20
N GLY A 86 19.07 -26.66 13.37
CA GLY A 86 20.20 -27.40 13.97
C GLY A 86 21.48 -27.33 13.14
N ALA A 87 22.58 -26.97 13.79
CA ALA A 87 23.92 -26.93 13.22
C ALA A 87 24.98 -27.40 14.21
N ASP A 88 26.09 -27.92 13.70
CA ASP A 88 27.23 -28.31 14.52
C ASP A 88 27.95 -27.07 15.06
N ALA A 89 28.36 -27.11 16.34
CA ALA A 89 29.20 -26.09 16.93
C ALA A 89 30.69 -26.39 16.69
N VAL A 90 31.55 -25.37 16.77
CA VAL A 90 33.00 -25.50 16.59
C VAL A 90 33.75 -25.19 17.87
N GLU A 91 34.73 -26.02 18.23
CA GLU A 91 35.66 -25.69 19.33
C GLU A 91 36.63 -24.59 18.88
N GLN A 92 36.79 -23.55 19.70
CA GLN A 92 37.64 -22.39 19.43
C GLN A 92 39.10 -22.80 19.12
N ALA A 93 39.56 -23.90 19.71
CA ALA A 93 40.90 -24.43 19.54
C ALA A 93 41.11 -25.17 18.20
N ASP A 94 40.02 -25.64 17.57
CA ASP A 94 40.07 -26.56 16.42
C ASP A 94 39.93 -25.85 15.07
N VAL A 95 39.48 -24.58 15.07
CA VAL A 95 39.22 -23.80 13.85
C VAL A 95 39.86 -22.41 13.97
N ASP A 96 40.44 -21.91 12.88
CA ASP A 96 40.95 -20.53 12.83
C ASP A 96 39.87 -19.52 12.39
N THR A 97 40.10 -18.23 12.66
CA THR A 97 39.10 -17.17 12.41
C THR A 97 38.64 -17.09 10.96
N GLU A 98 39.51 -17.33 9.97
CA GLU A 98 39.15 -17.20 8.55
C GLU A 98 38.33 -18.40 8.07
N GLU A 99 38.66 -19.59 8.55
CA GLU A 99 37.84 -20.78 8.29
C GLU A 99 36.49 -20.70 9.02
N ALA A 100 36.46 -20.19 10.26
CA ALA A 100 35.22 -19.93 10.98
C ALA A 100 34.32 -18.92 10.22
N LYS A 101 34.88 -17.86 9.63
CA LYS A 101 34.16 -16.89 8.77
C LYS A 101 33.58 -17.55 7.51
N ARG A 102 34.21 -18.60 6.97
CA ARG A 102 33.67 -19.37 5.83
C ARG A 102 32.58 -20.34 6.24
N LEU A 103 32.65 -20.88 7.46
CA LEU A 103 31.63 -21.77 8.02
C LEU A 103 30.35 -21.03 8.43
N VAL A 104 30.41 -19.70 8.61
CA VAL A 104 29.23 -18.84 8.66
C VAL A 104 28.53 -18.89 7.28
N GLY A 105 27.57 -19.81 7.14
CA GLY A 105 26.76 -19.99 5.94
C GLY A 105 25.80 -18.82 5.67
N LYS A 106 24.92 -19.01 4.67
CA LYS A 106 23.90 -18.07 4.14
C LYS A 106 23.39 -16.99 5.13
N PRO A 107 23.01 -15.79 4.64
CA PRO A 107 22.49 -14.70 5.47
C PRO A 107 21.49 -15.16 6.56
N GLY A 108 21.82 -14.92 7.83
CA GLY A 108 20.97 -15.24 8.98
C GLY A 108 21.27 -16.53 9.74
N LYS A 109 22.31 -17.31 9.38
CA LYS A 109 22.81 -18.40 10.24
C LYS A 109 23.98 -17.95 11.11
N MET A 110 23.91 -18.24 12.41
CA MET A 110 24.95 -17.94 13.41
C MET A 110 25.72 -19.21 13.76
N LEU A 111 27.05 -19.13 13.82
CA LEU A 111 27.92 -20.21 14.25
C LEU A 111 28.09 -20.18 15.77
N VAL A 112 27.86 -21.31 16.43
CA VAL A 112 28.10 -21.48 17.87
C VAL A 112 29.55 -21.90 18.07
N VAL A 113 30.29 -21.13 18.88
CA VAL A 113 31.68 -21.40 19.22
C VAL A 113 31.77 -21.89 20.65
N LEU A 114 32.47 -23.00 20.86
CA LEU A 114 32.68 -23.65 22.14
C LEU A 114 34.10 -23.42 22.65
N ALA A 115 34.27 -23.49 23.97
CA ALA A 115 35.53 -23.70 24.65
C ALA A 115 35.35 -24.78 25.70
N ASP A 116 36.11 -25.87 25.58
CA ASP A 116 36.03 -27.04 26.48
C ASP A 116 34.59 -27.59 26.60
N GLY A 117 33.85 -27.62 25.49
CA GLY A 117 32.47 -28.08 25.44
C GLY A 117 31.41 -27.12 26.01
N GLN A 118 31.80 -25.90 26.42
CA GLN A 118 30.89 -24.85 26.86
C GLN A 118 30.73 -23.78 25.78
N VAL A 119 29.52 -23.23 25.64
CA VAL A 119 29.26 -22.16 24.66
C VAL A 119 30.03 -20.90 25.07
N LEU A 120 31.02 -20.54 24.27
CA LEU A 120 31.88 -19.37 24.47
C LEU A 120 31.26 -18.13 23.81
N GLY A 121 30.69 -18.26 22.62
CA GLY A 121 30.18 -17.13 21.86
C GLY A 121 29.51 -17.47 20.53
N LEU A 122 28.90 -16.46 19.91
CA LEU A 122 28.29 -16.57 18.59
C LEU A 122 29.06 -15.76 17.55
N MET A 123 29.19 -16.30 16.33
CA MET A 123 29.87 -15.66 15.21
C MET A 123 28.94 -15.62 13.97
N GLY A 124 28.71 -14.44 13.40
CA GLY A 124 27.84 -14.26 12.22
C GLY A 124 27.37 -12.83 11.97
N ARG A 125 26.64 -12.60 10.87
CA ARG A 125 26.02 -11.31 10.55
C ARG A 125 24.70 -11.14 11.32
N TRP A 126 24.54 -9.99 11.96
CA TRP A 126 23.32 -9.62 12.67
C TRP A 126 22.17 -9.33 11.70
N ARG A 127 20.96 -9.75 12.09
CA ARG A 127 19.71 -9.21 11.55
C ARG A 127 19.31 -7.99 12.37
N GLY A 128 18.86 -6.92 11.71
CA GLY A 128 18.18 -5.81 12.38
C GLY A 128 16.82 -6.26 12.92
N ALA A 129 16.26 -5.53 13.90
CA ALA A 129 14.96 -5.87 14.49
C ALA A 129 13.89 -5.88 13.39
N PRO A 130 13.03 -6.91 13.31
CA PRO A 130 11.90 -6.85 12.41
C PRO A 130 11.00 -5.71 12.90
N VAL A 131 10.59 -4.85 12.00
CA VAL A 131 9.69 -3.73 12.33
C VAL A 131 8.35 -4.31 12.76
N GLY A 132 7.89 -3.99 13.97
CA GLY A 132 6.56 -4.37 14.48
C GLY A 132 6.51 -5.51 15.51
N VAL A 133 7.66 -6.06 15.93
CA VAL A 133 7.68 -7.03 17.05
C VAL A 133 7.76 -6.29 18.38
N ASP A 134 6.67 -6.32 19.16
CA ASP A 134 6.68 -5.85 20.56
C ASP A 134 7.48 -6.84 21.42
N LEU A 135 8.72 -6.47 21.75
CA LEU A 135 9.62 -7.30 22.55
C LEU A 135 9.20 -7.35 24.03
N ASP A 136 8.51 -6.31 24.50
CA ASP A 136 7.97 -6.23 25.86
C ASP A 136 6.76 -7.15 26.05
N TRP A 137 6.09 -7.54 24.96
CA TRP A 137 4.97 -8.47 24.95
C TRP A 137 5.28 -9.78 25.68
N LEU A 138 6.48 -10.35 25.47
CA LEU A 138 6.85 -11.60 26.13
C LEU A 138 6.92 -11.43 27.65
N ASN A 139 7.21 -10.22 28.14
CA ASN A 139 7.35 -9.91 29.56
C ASN A 139 6.02 -9.54 30.26
N GLN A 140 4.91 -9.44 29.52
CA GLN A 140 3.61 -9.15 30.09
C GLN A 140 3.07 -10.36 30.87
N PRO A 141 2.55 -10.17 32.10
CA PRO A 141 1.92 -11.25 32.84
C PRO A 141 0.65 -11.69 32.11
N PRO A 142 0.37 -13.01 31.96
CA PRO A 142 -0.87 -13.46 31.34
C PRO A 142 -2.06 -12.98 32.19
N GLU A 143 -2.96 -12.19 31.60
CA GLU A 143 -4.19 -11.78 32.27
C GLU A 143 -5.02 -13.02 32.63
N ARG A 144 -5.42 -13.12 33.90
CA ARG A 144 -6.26 -14.21 34.41
C ARG A 144 -7.65 -14.14 33.77
N LEU A 145 -7.96 -15.07 32.88
CA LEU A 145 -9.34 -15.40 32.55
C LEU A 145 -9.99 -16.08 33.76
N GLU A 146 -11.05 -15.48 34.29
CA GLU A 146 -11.87 -16.03 35.36
C GLU A 146 -12.49 -17.38 34.95
N GLU A 147 -12.44 -18.35 35.87
CA GLU A 147 -12.96 -19.71 35.71
C GLU A 147 -14.47 -19.71 35.40
N VAL A 148 -14.84 -20.08 34.18
CA VAL A 148 -16.23 -20.44 33.86
C VAL A 148 -16.46 -21.90 34.23
N SER A 149 -17.31 -22.14 35.23
CA SER A 149 -17.63 -23.48 35.72
C SER A 149 -18.32 -24.32 34.66
N TYR A 150 -17.82 -25.53 34.42
CA TYR A 150 -18.43 -26.52 33.54
C TYR A 150 -19.77 -27.03 34.11
N GLY A 151 -20.87 -26.61 33.48
CA GLY A 151 -22.19 -27.20 33.65
C GLY A 151 -22.41 -28.39 32.73
N THR A 152 -22.41 -29.58 33.33
CA THR A 152 -23.11 -30.84 32.96
C THR A 152 -23.46 -31.11 31.49
N LEU A 153 -22.76 -32.08 30.91
CA LEU A 153 -23.03 -32.79 29.66
C LEU A 153 -24.46 -33.36 29.59
N ILE A 154 -25.22 -33.00 28.54
CA ILE A 154 -26.35 -33.80 28.07
C ILE A 154 -26.19 -34.06 26.56
N ALA A 155 -26.30 -35.35 26.25
CA ALA A 155 -26.37 -36.11 25.01
C ALA A 155 -26.45 -35.38 23.65
N LYS A 156 -25.60 -35.88 22.73
CA LYS A 156 -25.66 -35.76 21.27
C LYS A 156 -27.05 -36.09 20.72
N GLU A 157 -27.66 -35.14 20.01
CA GLU A 157 -28.62 -35.41 18.95
C GLU A 157 -28.07 -34.91 17.61
N VAL A 158 -28.27 -35.75 16.59
CA VAL A 158 -27.88 -35.56 15.20
C VAL A 158 -28.74 -34.44 14.62
N MET A 159 -28.13 -33.32 14.20
CA MET A 159 -28.82 -32.31 13.40
C MET A 159 -28.43 -32.45 11.94
N GLU A 160 -29.46 -32.65 11.12
CA GLU A 160 -29.47 -32.58 9.66
C GLU A 160 -28.79 -31.30 9.16
N GLU A 161 -28.09 -31.41 8.03
CA GLU A 161 -27.53 -30.28 7.29
C GLU A 161 -28.65 -29.28 6.95
N SER A 162 -28.62 -28.13 7.61
CA SER A 162 -29.39 -26.96 7.19
C SER A 162 -28.95 -26.57 5.77
N PRO A 163 -29.89 -26.20 4.88
CA PRO A 163 -29.52 -25.61 3.60
C PRO A 163 -28.65 -24.37 3.84
N PRO A 164 -27.76 -24.01 2.89
CA PRO A 164 -26.96 -22.79 3.02
C PRO A 164 -27.89 -21.60 3.30
N PRO A 165 -27.48 -20.63 4.13
CA PRO A 165 -28.29 -19.46 4.39
C PRO A 165 -28.60 -18.82 3.03
N ILE A 166 -29.89 -18.61 2.76
CA ILE A 166 -30.31 -17.73 1.67
C ILE A 166 -29.63 -16.39 1.98
N GLU A 167 -28.67 -15.97 1.15
CA GLU A 167 -28.14 -14.61 1.19
C GLU A 167 -29.34 -13.68 0.97
N VAL A 168 -29.85 -13.13 2.07
CA VAL A 168 -30.84 -12.06 2.02
C VAL A 168 -30.14 -10.91 1.32
N GLU A 169 -30.65 -10.48 0.16
CA GLU A 169 -30.11 -9.31 -0.52
C GLU A 169 -29.99 -8.17 0.51
N PRO A 170 -28.80 -7.54 0.62
CA PRO A 170 -28.59 -6.50 1.61
C PRO A 170 -29.63 -5.39 1.42
N GLU A 171 -30.26 -4.98 2.52
CA GLU A 171 -31.20 -3.87 2.55
C GLU A 171 -30.55 -2.63 1.91
N LYS A 172 -31.14 -2.11 0.83
CA LYS A 172 -30.68 -0.87 0.20
C LYS A 172 -30.85 0.30 1.16
N ARG A 173 -29.77 1.07 1.32
CA ARG A 173 -29.71 2.22 2.22
C ARG A 173 -29.02 3.38 1.52
N TRP A 174 -29.28 4.59 1.98
CA TRP A 174 -28.81 5.83 1.37
C TRP A 174 -28.30 6.79 2.43
N ILE A 175 -27.16 7.43 2.17
CA ILE A 175 -26.76 8.66 2.84
C ILE A 175 -27.63 9.77 2.27
N ASN A 176 -28.34 10.49 3.12
CA ASN A 176 -29.11 11.68 2.76
C ASN A 176 -28.45 12.91 3.38
N ALA A 177 -28.15 13.91 2.56
CA ALA A 177 -27.79 15.25 2.98
C ALA A 177 -29.01 16.17 2.81
N GLU A 178 -29.42 16.87 3.86
CA GLU A 178 -30.64 17.71 3.86
C GLU A 178 -30.41 19.01 4.60
N ILE A 179 -30.96 20.11 4.09
CA ILE A 179 -31.07 21.37 4.83
C ILE A 179 -32.42 21.32 5.57
N GLN A 180 -32.40 21.20 6.90
CA GLN A 180 -33.61 20.83 7.67
C GLN A 180 -34.59 21.98 7.87
N ASP A 181 -34.07 23.19 7.87
CA ASP A 181 -34.73 24.44 8.20
C ASP A 181 -35.04 25.29 6.97
N HIS A 182 -34.85 24.74 5.76
CA HIS A 182 -35.05 25.45 4.50
C HIS A 182 -35.64 24.55 3.42
N ASP A 183 -36.40 25.12 2.49
CA ASP A 183 -36.87 24.39 1.32
C ASP A 183 -35.69 24.21 0.34
N PRO A 184 -35.27 22.97 0.00
CA PRO A 184 -34.13 22.74 -0.88
C PRO A 184 -34.33 23.31 -2.30
N VAL A 185 -35.57 23.61 -2.70
CA VAL A 185 -35.86 24.24 -4.00
C VAL A 185 -35.58 25.74 -3.96
N GLU A 186 -35.55 26.37 -2.79
CA GLU A 186 -35.26 27.79 -2.64
C GLU A 186 -33.77 28.05 -2.39
N PRO A 187 -33.19 29.15 -2.91
CA PRO A 187 -31.80 29.51 -2.66
C PRO A 187 -31.58 29.93 -1.21
N LEU A 188 -30.42 29.60 -0.67
CA LEU A 188 -29.98 30.06 0.66
C LEU A 188 -29.71 31.57 0.65
N GLN A 189 -29.76 32.22 1.80
CA GLN A 189 -29.53 33.66 1.92
C GLN A 189 -28.24 33.95 2.68
N VAL A 190 -27.47 34.92 2.19
CA VAL A 190 -26.25 35.39 2.87
C VAL A 190 -26.65 36.05 4.19
N GLY A 191 -25.93 35.73 5.26
CA GLY A 191 -26.21 36.24 6.61
C GLY A 191 -27.26 35.44 7.39
N GLU A 192 -27.78 34.35 6.82
CA GLU A 192 -28.64 33.39 7.52
C GLU A 192 -27.89 32.08 7.78
N VAL A 193 -28.13 31.51 8.96
CA VAL A 193 -27.56 30.21 9.36
C VAL A 193 -28.58 29.11 9.08
N TYR A 194 -28.11 28.04 8.43
CA TYR A 194 -28.90 26.88 8.06
C TYR A 194 -28.34 25.60 8.67
N THR A 195 -29.19 24.59 8.85
CA THR A 195 -28.85 23.30 9.43
C THR A 195 -28.69 22.24 8.34
N LEU A 196 -27.45 21.99 7.91
CA LEU A 196 -27.14 20.87 7.03
C LEU A 196 -26.99 19.57 7.83
N ALA A 197 -27.77 18.56 7.49
CA ALA A 197 -27.81 17.30 8.22
C ALA A 197 -27.55 16.09 7.34
N PHE A 198 -26.74 15.16 7.86
CA PHE A 198 -26.41 13.89 7.21
C PHE A 198 -26.93 12.71 8.03
N ASP A 199 -27.56 11.75 7.35
CA ASP A 199 -28.01 10.51 7.97
C ASP A 199 -28.13 9.34 7.00
N VAL A 200 -28.19 8.12 7.52
CA VAL A 200 -28.42 6.91 6.73
C VAL A 200 -29.86 6.47 6.89
N ASP A 201 -30.57 6.31 5.78
CA ASP A 201 -31.97 5.86 5.75
C ASP A 201 -32.16 4.72 4.75
N THR A 202 -33.27 4.00 4.86
CA THR A 202 -33.71 2.93 3.96
C THR A 202 -34.48 3.48 2.76
N GLN A 203 -34.41 4.79 2.52
CA GLN A 203 -34.95 5.48 1.35
C GLN A 203 -34.05 6.67 1.01
N LEU A 204 -33.81 6.92 -0.28
CA LEU A 204 -33.33 8.21 -0.76
C LEU A 204 -34.51 9.19 -0.69
N ARG A 205 -34.35 10.31 0.03
CA ARG A 205 -35.45 11.27 0.24
C ARG A 205 -35.47 12.30 -0.88
N ASP A 206 -36.67 12.66 -1.33
CA ASP A 206 -36.86 13.69 -2.36
C ASP A 206 -36.39 15.09 -1.89
N THR A 207 -36.33 15.30 -0.57
CA THR A 207 -35.82 16.52 0.07
C THR A 207 -34.30 16.57 0.19
N ALA A 208 -33.60 15.48 -0.13
CA ALA A 208 -32.16 15.43 -0.02
C ALA A 208 -31.51 16.35 -1.07
N VAL A 209 -30.66 17.27 -0.61
CA VAL A 209 -29.83 18.13 -1.47
C VAL A 209 -28.64 17.39 -2.08
N GLY A 210 -28.35 16.20 -1.55
CA GLY A 210 -27.40 15.25 -2.09
C GLY A 210 -27.55 13.90 -1.41
N GLY A 211 -27.12 12.83 -2.06
CA GLY A 211 -27.16 11.51 -1.48
C GLY A 211 -26.45 10.47 -2.31
N ASP A 212 -26.00 9.42 -1.65
CA ASP A 212 -25.36 8.28 -2.29
C ASP A 212 -25.78 6.99 -1.59
N GLU A 213 -25.62 5.86 -2.27
CA GLU A 213 -25.95 4.57 -1.69
C GLU A 213 -25.00 4.23 -0.53
N PHE A 214 -25.57 3.94 0.64
CA PHE A 214 -24.82 3.49 1.80
C PHE A 214 -24.62 1.98 1.72
N ARG A 215 -23.41 1.57 1.35
CA ARG A 215 -23.08 0.14 1.19
C ARG A 215 -22.22 -0.47 2.30
N TYR A 216 -22.01 0.20 3.44
CA TYR A 216 -21.11 -0.30 4.51
C TYR A 216 -21.23 -1.80 4.80
N ARG A 217 -20.13 -2.55 4.65
CA ARG A 217 -20.05 -3.96 5.03
C ARG A 217 -19.61 -4.06 6.49
N PHE A 218 -20.44 -4.69 7.32
CA PHE A 218 -20.15 -4.91 8.73
C PHE A 218 -19.34 -6.21 8.92
N LYS A 219 -18.37 -6.23 9.85
CA LYS A 219 -17.70 -7.49 10.26
C LYS A 219 -18.72 -8.49 10.78
N SER A 220 -18.39 -9.78 10.82
CA SER A 220 -19.34 -10.80 11.30
C SER A 220 -19.87 -10.51 12.71
N ASP A 221 -19.07 -9.86 13.54
CA ASP A 221 -19.36 -9.44 14.91
C ASP A 221 -19.84 -7.97 15.05
N GLU A 222 -19.46 -7.08 14.13
CA GLU A 222 -19.75 -5.63 14.22
C GLU A 222 -21.25 -5.29 14.09
N GLN A 223 -21.87 -4.70 15.12
CA GLN A 223 -23.30 -4.35 15.09
C GLN A 223 -23.57 -2.86 14.78
N LEU A 224 -22.53 -2.03 14.84
CA LEU A 224 -22.62 -0.58 14.74
C LEU A 224 -21.29 -0.02 14.22
N VAL A 225 -21.34 0.80 13.18
CA VAL A 225 -20.20 1.61 12.72
C VAL A 225 -20.39 3.05 13.19
N THR A 226 -19.29 3.71 13.56
CA THR A 226 -19.28 5.15 13.79
C THR A 226 -18.44 5.83 12.71
N LEU A 227 -19.08 6.69 11.93
CA LEU A 227 -18.42 7.56 10.96
C LEU A 227 -18.26 8.95 11.57
N THR A 228 -17.16 9.63 11.25
CA THR A 228 -16.98 11.06 11.53
C THR A 228 -17.18 11.82 10.24
N ILE A 229 -18.00 12.85 10.27
CA ILE A 229 -18.28 13.73 9.13
C ILE A 229 -17.64 15.07 9.46
N GLN A 230 -16.84 15.57 8.52
CA GLN A 230 -16.22 16.88 8.58
C GLN A 230 -16.65 17.67 7.34
N LEU A 231 -17.03 18.93 7.54
CA LEU A 231 -17.35 19.82 6.43
C LEU A 231 -16.17 20.75 6.17
N GLU A 232 -15.93 21.01 4.90
CA GLU A 232 -14.91 21.95 4.41
C GLU A 232 -15.51 22.82 3.30
N SER A 233 -15.26 24.12 3.33
CA SER A 233 -15.79 25.08 2.36
C SER A 233 -15.01 26.41 2.39
N ASP A 234 -14.80 27.01 1.22
CA ASP A 234 -14.33 28.40 1.08
C ASP A 234 -15.52 29.38 0.91
N ASP A 235 -16.73 28.88 0.63
CA ASP A 235 -17.92 29.68 0.29
C ASP A 235 -18.92 29.78 1.46
N PHE A 236 -18.72 28.95 2.50
CA PHE A 236 -19.58 28.85 3.69
C PHE A 236 -18.75 28.90 4.97
N GLU A 237 -19.22 29.66 5.95
CA GLU A 237 -18.76 29.55 7.33
C GLU A 237 -19.39 28.32 7.97
N ILE A 238 -18.60 27.51 8.67
CA ILE A 238 -19.05 26.28 9.35
C ILE A 238 -18.81 26.44 10.84
N TYR A 239 -19.89 26.59 11.61
CA TYR A 239 -19.79 26.84 13.06
C TYR A 239 -19.66 25.57 13.90
N THR A 240 -19.83 24.40 13.28
CA THR A 240 -19.93 23.13 13.98
C THR A 240 -18.69 22.28 13.77
N GLU A 241 -18.11 21.78 14.87
CA GLU A 241 -17.02 20.81 14.84
C GLU A 241 -17.44 19.49 14.18
N PRO A 242 -16.48 18.65 13.71
CA PRO A 242 -16.78 17.35 13.11
C PRO A 242 -17.76 16.50 13.95
N GLN A 243 -18.76 15.94 13.28
CA GLN A 243 -19.88 15.23 13.92
C GLN A 243 -19.79 13.73 13.71
N LYS A 244 -20.30 12.95 14.68
CA LYS A 244 -20.35 11.48 14.58
C LYS A 244 -21.70 11.00 14.06
N LEU A 245 -21.69 10.13 13.07
CA LEU A 245 -22.85 9.39 12.58
C LEU A 245 -22.73 7.91 12.93
N ARG A 246 -23.68 7.40 13.73
CA ARG A 246 -23.67 6.00 14.19
C ARG A 246 -24.65 5.19 13.35
N VAL A 247 -24.16 4.25 12.55
CA VAL A 247 -24.99 3.46 11.62
C VAL A 247 -25.04 1.99 12.08
N PRO A 248 -26.23 1.47 12.44
CA PRO A 248 -26.36 0.06 12.81
C PRO A 248 -26.25 -0.86 11.58
N ARG A 249 -26.01 -2.15 11.83
CA ARG A 249 -25.89 -3.18 10.77
C ARG A 249 -27.04 -3.12 9.76
N THR A 250 -28.26 -2.92 10.24
CA THR A 250 -29.49 -2.86 9.45
C THR A 250 -30.32 -1.64 9.84
N GLY A 251 -31.13 -1.14 8.90
CA GLY A 251 -31.99 0.02 9.12
C GLY A 251 -31.24 1.36 9.16
N LYS A 252 -31.90 2.36 9.77
CA LYS A 252 -31.47 3.77 9.77
C LYS A 252 -30.37 4.06 10.77
N SER A 253 -29.61 5.13 10.55
CA SER A 253 -28.64 5.64 11.53
C SER A 253 -29.29 6.04 12.85
N LYS A 254 -28.53 5.90 13.94
CA LYS A 254 -28.90 6.39 15.27
C LYS A 254 -28.65 7.90 15.33
N GLY A 255 -29.65 8.67 14.91
CA GLY A 255 -29.58 10.14 14.85
C GLY A 255 -29.03 10.63 13.52
N LYS A 256 -28.74 11.94 13.47
CA LYS A 256 -28.18 12.66 12.32
C LYS A 256 -26.97 13.47 12.76
N ALA A 257 -25.95 13.58 11.92
CA ALA A 257 -24.88 14.56 12.07
C ALA A 257 -25.41 15.91 11.55
N ARG A 258 -25.30 16.98 12.34
CA ARG A 258 -25.85 18.30 11.98
C ARG A 258 -24.77 19.35 12.04
N PHE A 259 -24.79 20.25 11.07
CA PHE A 259 -23.83 21.34 10.93
C PHE A 259 -24.58 22.64 10.67
N ASP A 260 -24.21 23.64 11.45
CA ASP A 260 -24.66 25.01 11.25
C ASP A 260 -23.74 25.66 10.20
N ILE A 261 -24.32 26.04 9.05
CA ILE A 261 -23.61 26.61 7.90
C ILE A 261 -24.18 27.99 7.55
N GLU A 262 -23.33 28.94 7.17
CA GLU A 262 -23.73 30.28 6.73
C GLU A 262 -23.05 30.63 5.40
N PRO A 263 -23.82 30.97 4.34
CA PRO A 263 -23.24 31.42 3.08
C PRO A 263 -22.49 32.74 3.21
N GLN A 264 -21.27 32.82 2.68
CA GLN A 264 -20.45 34.03 2.78
C GLN A 264 -20.64 35.00 1.61
N HIS A 265 -21.17 34.54 0.47
CA HIS A 265 -21.45 35.37 -0.69
C HIS A 265 -22.65 34.86 -1.50
N GLU A 266 -23.19 35.72 -2.37
CA GLU A 266 -24.22 35.35 -3.34
C GLU A 266 -23.61 34.53 -4.50
N GLY A 267 -24.41 33.66 -5.13
CA GLY A 267 -23.99 32.85 -6.26
C GLY A 267 -23.94 31.35 -5.97
N ALA A 268 -23.11 30.61 -6.71
CA ALA A 268 -22.90 29.19 -6.44
C ALA A 268 -21.84 29.05 -5.35
N GLY A 269 -22.12 28.24 -4.33
CA GLY A 269 -21.17 27.86 -3.31
C GLY A 269 -21.03 26.34 -3.21
N VAL A 270 -19.90 25.89 -2.68
CA VAL A 270 -19.53 24.49 -2.57
C VAL A 270 -19.31 24.10 -1.11
N ILE A 271 -19.80 22.93 -0.70
CA ILE A 271 -19.48 22.30 0.58
C ILE A 271 -18.98 20.89 0.32
N ASN A 272 -17.83 20.56 0.87
CA ASN A 272 -17.23 19.24 0.83
C ASN A 272 -17.48 18.52 2.15
N ALA A 273 -18.26 17.44 2.13
CA ALA A 273 -18.51 16.59 3.28
C ALA A 273 -17.60 15.35 3.23
N VAL A 274 -16.58 15.34 4.08
CA VAL A 274 -15.60 14.26 4.20
C VAL A 274 -16.07 13.26 5.25
N PHE A 275 -16.30 12.03 4.83
CA PHE A 275 -16.66 10.91 5.70
C PHE A 275 -15.40 10.12 6.06
N LEU A 276 -15.16 10.02 7.36
CA LEU A 276 -14.02 9.33 7.95
C LEU A 276 -14.48 8.14 8.79
N LYS A 277 -13.71 7.05 8.79
CA LYS A 277 -13.83 5.95 9.76
C LYS A 277 -12.49 5.76 10.45
N ASP A 278 -12.49 5.88 11.78
CA ASP A 278 -11.28 5.76 12.59
C ASP A 278 -10.12 6.66 12.09
N GLY A 279 -10.46 7.84 11.56
CA GLY A 279 -9.52 8.81 10.98
C GLY A 279 -9.23 8.62 9.49
N ASN A 280 -9.64 7.51 8.88
CA ASN A 280 -9.36 7.21 7.47
C ASN A 280 -10.43 7.76 6.53
N PHE A 281 -10.02 8.28 5.38
CA PHE A 281 -10.93 8.73 4.34
C PHE A 281 -11.76 7.57 3.78
N ILE A 282 -13.07 7.73 3.80
CA ILE A 282 -14.02 6.81 3.19
C ILE A 282 -14.60 7.42 1.93
N GLN A 283 -15.26 8.57 2.06
CA GLN A 283 -16.05 9.14 0.98
C GLN A 283 -16.06 10.66 1.07
N LEU A 284 -16.16 11.30 -0.09
CA LEU A 284 -16.38 12.73 -0.22
C LEU A 284 -17.71 12.98 -0.93
N ILE A 285 -18.60 13.76 -0.32
CA ILE A 285 -19.80 14.27 -0.97
C ILE A 285 -19.62 15.77 -1.19
N THR A 286 -19.56 16.20 -2.44
CA THR A 286 -19.49 17.61 -2.84
C THR A 286 -20.90 18.11 -3.12
N LEU A 287 -21.38 19.04 -2.29
CA LEU A 287 -22.66 19.73 -2.46
C LEU A 287 -22.44 21.08 -3.13
N LYS A 288 -23.13 21.34 -4.24
CA LYS A 288 -23.17 22.66 -4.89
C LYS A 288 -24.53 23.29 -4.61
N LEU A 289 -24.54 24.43 -3.93
CA LEU A 289 -25.73 25.12 -3.44
C LEU A 289 -25.77 26.55 -4.02
N TYR A 290 -26.96 27.07 -4.31
CA TYR A 290 -27.16 28.45 -4.76
C TYR A 290 -27.57 29.35 -3.61
N THR A 291 -27.03 30.57 -3.60
CA THR A 291 -27.24 31.59 -2.59
C THR A 291 -27.73 32.92 -3.23
N GLY A 292 -28.68 33.60 -2.61
CA GLY A 292 -29.08 35.00 -2.86
C GLY A 292 -30.05 35.28 -4.02
N ILE A 293 -30.19 34.41 -5.04
CA ILE A 293 -30.97 34.75 -6.25
C ILE A 293 -32.36 34.10 -6.24
N ALA A 294 -33.38 34.84 -5.78
CA ALA A 294 -34.78 34.40 -5.81
C ALA A 294 -35.24 33.95 -7.21
N GLY A 295 -35.85 32.76 -7.28
CA GLY A 295 -36.36 32.17 -8.53
C GLY A 295 -35.40 31.23 -9.27
N ARG A 296 -34.21 30.95 -8.72
CA ARG A 296 -33.36 29.81 -9.11
C ARG A 296 -33.51 28.68 -8.09
N ALA A 297 -33.34 27.44 -8.55
CA ALA A 297 -33.33 26.27 -7.66
C ALA A 297 -32.19 26.40 -6.64
N GLY A 298 -32.44 26.10 -5.36
CA GLY A 298 -31.44 26.17 -4.29
C GLY A 298 -30.32 25.14 -4.40
N VAL A 299 -30.59 24.00 -5.02
CA VAL A 299 -29.59 22.94 -5.29
C VAL A 299 -29.13 23.01 -6.74
N LEU A 300 -27.81 23.04 -6.93
CA LEU A 300 -27.17 22.99 -8.24
C LEU A 300 -26.90 21.56 -8.70
N ALA A 301 -26.20 20.82 -7.84
CA ALA A 301 -25.79 19.45 -8.07
C ALA A 301 -25.20 18.88 -6.77
N ALA A 302 -25.25 17.57 -6.63
CA ALA A 302 -24.42 16.82 -5.69
C ALA A 302 -23.57 15.83 -6.48
N GLU A 303 -22.30 15.74 -6.13
CA GLU A 303 -21.36 14.80 -6.72
C GLU A 303 -20.70 14.00 -5.62
N THR A 304 -20.65 12.68 -5.78
CA THR A 304 -20.02 11.79 -4.81
C THR A 304 -18.74 11.21 -5.40
N LEU A 305 -17.64 11.40 -4.69
CA LEU A 305 -16.30 11.02 -5.10
C LEU A 305 -15.63 10.17 -4.02
N GLY A 306 -14.76 9.25 -4.46
CA GLY A 306 -14.03 8.36 -3.57
C GLY A 306 -14.71 7.03 -3.37
N ARG A 307 -14.40 6.36 -2.26
CA ARG A 307 -14.89 4.99 -2.04
C ARG A 307 -16.37 5.03 -1.64
N PRO A 308 -17.20 4.10 -2.13
CA PRO A 308 -18.49 3.87 -1.50
C PRO A 308 -18.29 3.40 -0.05
N VAL A 309 -19.28 3.65 0.82
CA VAL A 309 -19.10 3.44 2.26
C VAL A 309 -18.93 1.96 2.66
N ASP A 310 -19.22 0.98 1.77
CA ASP A 310 -18.83 -0.45 1.89
C ASP A 310 -17.33 -0.64 2.13
N ALA A 311 -16.52 0.16 1.44
CA ALA A 311 -15.06 0.07 1.41
C ALA A 311 -14.37 0.27 2.76
N ALA A 312 -15.04 0.96 3.68
CA ALA A 312 -14.51 1.33 4.98
C ALA A 312 -14.15 0.11 5.87
N PHE A 313 -14.56 -1.09 5.45
CA PHE A 313 -14.34 -2.35 6.15
C PHE A 313 -12.86 -2.74 6.32
N ALA A 314 -12.04 -2.51 5.29
CA ALA A 314 -10.67 -3.04 5.22
C ALA A 314 -9.57 -2.00 5.48
N VAL A 315 -9.95 -0.75 5.73
CA VAL A 315 -9.01 0.37 5.84
C VAL A 315 -8.36 0.37 7.22
N GLN A 316 -7.09 -0.03 7.28
CA GLN A 316 -6.22 0.21 8.44
C GLN A 316 -6.04 1.72 8.70
N PRO A 317 -5.65 2.15 9.91
CA PRO A 317 -5.28 3.54 10.17
C PRO A 317 -4.16 4.04 9.25
N ARG A 318 -4.34 5.25 8.71
CA ARG A 318 -3.36 6.04 7.98
C ARG A 318 -2.92 7.21 8.84
N ASP A 319 -1.63 7.50 8.82
CA ASP A 319 -1.08 8.61 9.60
C ASP A 319 -1.41 9.97 8.94
N VAL A 320 -1.44 9.97 7.60
CA VAL A 320 -1.80 11.13 6.77
C VAL A 320 -2.66 10.68 5.59
N SER A 321 -3.78 11.36 5.38
CA SER A 321 -4.58 11.24 4.15
C SER A 321 -4.72 12.59 3.46
N LEU A 322 -4.38 12.65 2.17
CA LEU A 322 -4.52 13.82 1.32
C LEU A 322 -5.64 13.59 0.31
N ILE A 323 -6.67 14.42 0.32
CA ILE A 323 -7.75 14.41 -0.66
C ILE A 323 -7.59 15.64 -1.54
N ILE A 324 -7.35 15.42 -2.83
CA ILE A 324 -6.99 16.48 -3.79
C ILE A 324 -8.05 16.55 -4.88
N GLN A 325 -8.76 17.67 -4.95
CA GLN A 325 -9.81 17.92 -5.95
C GLN A 325 -9.38 18.98 -6.93
N ASN A 326 -9.70 18.79 -8.21
CA ASN A 326 -9.52 19.82 -9.22
C ASN A 326 -10.69 20.82 -9.16
N THR A 327 -10.40 22.10 -8.92
CA THR A 327 -11.42 23.17 -8.85
C THR A 327 -11.61 23.91 -10.17
N GLY A 328 -10.83 23.55 -11.21
CA GLY A 328 -10.75 24.25 -12.50
C GLY A 328 -9.79 25.45 -12.49
N ALA A 329 -9.64 26.13 -11.36
CA ALA A 329 -8.68 27.22 -11.17
C ALA A 329 -7.36 26.77 -10.51
N GLY A 330 -7.36 25.58 -9.91
CA GLY A 330 -6.24 24.98 -9.20
C GLY A 330 -6.68 23.66 -8.58
N PHE A 331 -6.09 23.32 -7.42
CA PHE A 331 -6.47 22.14 -6.66
C PHE A 331 -6.78 22.50 -5.22
N GLN A 332 -7.88 21.99 -4.69
CA GLN A 332 -8.12 22.01 -3.24
C GLN A 332 -7.54 20.75 -2.64
N VAL A 333 -6.80 20.89 -1.54
CA VAL A 333 -6.22 19.78 -0.79
C VAL A 333 -6.78 19.79 0.61
N ILE A 334 -7.37 18.67 1.01
CA ILE A 334 -7.84 18.40 2.36
C ILE A 334 -6.91 17.35 2.97
N MET A 335 -6.20 17.70 4.03
CA MET A 335 -5.36 16.80 4.80
C MET A 335 -6.09 16.37 6.07
N THR A 336 -6.19 15.06 6.27
CA THR A 336 -6.80 14.43 7.45
C THR A 336 -5.78 13.51 8.14
N GLY A 337 -5.91 13.34 9.46
CA GLY A 337 -4.94 12.66 10.31
C GLY A 337 -4.88 13.29 11.71
N ALA A 338 -3.72 13.26 12.36
CA ALA A 338 -3.52 13.87 13.69
C ALA A 338 -3.81 15.38 13.73
N VAL A 339 -3.66 16.07 12.59
CA VAL A 339 -3.99 17.48 12.43
C VAL A 339 -4.70 17.70 11.09
N GLY A 340 -5.93 18.23 11.13
CA GLY A 340 -6.66 18.62 9.92
C GLY A 340 -6.11 19.92 9.31
N ALA A 341 -5.99 19.96 7.98
CA ALA A 341 -5.68 21.18 7.23
C ALA A 341 -6.42 21.20 5.89
N MET A 342 -6.76 22.39 5.42
CA MET A 342 -7.22 22.61 4.05
C MET A 342 -6.38 23.71 3.41
N ALA A 343 -6.04 23.54 2.13
CA ALA A 343 -5.38 24.57 1.35
C ALA A 343 -5.79 24.52 -0.11
N THR A 344 -5.73 25.67 -0.78
CA THR A 344 -5.82 25.74 -2.23
C THR A 344 -4.42 25.85 -2.82
N LEU A 345 -4.09 24.94 -3.72
CA LEU A 345 -2.89 24.97 -4.54
C LEU A 345 -3.23 25.68 -5.88
N PRO A 346 -2.71 26.90 -6.12
CA PRO A 346 -2.99 27.65 -7.34
C PRO A 346 -2.11 27.16 -8.50
N ILE A 347 -2.22 25.88 -8.80
CA ILE A 347 -1.46 25.17 -9.84
C ILE A 347 -2.47 24.70 -10.88
N THR A 348 -2.35 25.22 -12.09
CA THR A 348 -3.19 24.77 -13.21
C THR A 348 -2.74 23.40 -13.71
N LEU A 349 -3.63 22.63 -14.34
CA LEU A 349 -3.29 21.34 -14.93
C LEU A 349 -2.06 21.39 -15.87
N PRO A 350 -1.91 22.38 -16.79
CA PRO A 350 -0.72 22.46 -17.63
C PRO A 350 0.58 22.72 -16.85
N GLN A 351 0.50 23.51 -15.78
CA GLN A 351 1.67 23.77 -14.93
C GLN A 351 2.08 22.50 -14.19
N LEU A 352 1.10 21.76 -13.64
CA LEU A 352 1.35 20.49 -12.97
C LEU A 352 1.98 19.48 -13.93
N ASP A 353 1.42 19.34 -15.13
CA ASP A 353 1.93 18.47 -16.18
C ASP A 353 3.40 18.80 -16.53
N GLN A 354 3.72 20.08 -16.74
CA GLN A 354 5.09 20.51 -16.99
C GLN A 354 6.05 20.19 -15.82
N MET A 355 5.59 20.33 -14.57
CA MET A 355 6.39 19.99 -13.39
C MET A 355 6.70 18.50 -13.33
N ILE A 356 5.70 17.65 -13.61
CA ILE A 356 5.83 16.19 -13.62
C ILE A 356 6.74 15.74 -14.76
N ALA A 357 6.51 16.25 -15.98
CA ALA A 357 7.31 15.93 -17.16
C ALA A 357 8.81 16.21 -16.93
N GLN A 358 9.13 17.32 -16.25
CA GLN A 358 10.52 17.64 -15.92
C GLN A 358 11.16 16.62 -14.96
N VAL A 359 10.42 16.13 -13.96
CA VAL A 359 10.94 15.11 -13.02
C VAL A 359 11.07 13.76 -13.71
N ARG A 360 10.11 13.39 -14.57
CA ARG A 360 10.20 12.17 -15.39
C ARG A 360 11.39 12.21 -16.34
N GLN A 361 11.70 13.37 -16.92
CA GLN A 361 12.92 13.54 -17.71
C GLN A 361 14.18 13.37 -16.85
N ASP A 362 14.21 13.94 -15.64
CA ASP A 362 15.34 13.77 -14.72
C ASP A 362 15.56 12.28 -14.36
N LEU A 363 14.49 11.48 -14.25
CA LEU A 363 14.55 10.02 -14.08
C LEU A 363 15.04 9.28 -15.32
N LEU A 364 14.54 9.65 -16.50
CA LEU A 364 14.95 9.07 -17.77
C LEU A 364 16.46 9.28 -18.02
N ASP A 365 16.96 10.47 -17.68
CA ASP A 365 18.39 10.79 -17.75
C ASP A 365 19.24 9.91 -16.82
N ILE A 366 18.68 9.45 -15.68
CA ILE A 366 19.33 8.50 -14.78
C ILE A 366 19.35 7.09 -15.39
N VAL A 367 18.24 6.66 -15.97
CA VAL A 367 18.12 5.36 -16.66
C VAL A 367 19.12 5.26 -17.82
N HIS A 368 19.37 6.34 -18.55
CA HIS A 368 20.35 6.41 -19.64
C HIS A 368 21.73 6.96 -19.21
N LEU A 369 22.05 6.94 -17.91
CA LEU A 369 23.33 7.44 -17.43
C LEU A 369 24.49 6.54 -17.88
N GLU A 370 25.38 7.10 -18.69
CA GLU A 370 26.66 6.47 -19.04
C GLU A 370 27.69 6.72 -17.93
N ALA A 371 28.34 5.64 -17.45
CA ALA A 371 29.45 5.76 -16.53
C ALA A 371 30.61 4.80 -16.85
N GLY A 372 31.76 5.07 -16.22
CA GLY A 372 32.98 4.28 -16.39
C GLY A 372 33.73 4.52 -17.71
N PRO A 373 34.87 3.85 -17.91
CA PRO A 373 35.74 4.07 -19.07
C PRO A 373 35.13 3.62 -20.41
N HIS A 374 34.13 2.74 -20.36
CA HIS A 374 33.45 2.20 -21.54
C HIS A 374 32.11 2.87 -21.84
N LYS A 375 31.71 3.92 -21.08
CA LYS A 375 30.44 4.63 -21.25
C LYS A 375 29.24 3.68 -21.28
N THR A 376 29.19 2.76 -20.33
CA THR A 376 28.09 1.80 -20.23
C THR A 376 26.89 2.46 -19.57
N TYR A 377 25.68 2.19 -20.06
CA TYR A 377 24.43 2.55 -19.38
C TYR A 377 24.31 1.73 -18.08
N VAL A 378 24.81 2.29 -16.98
CA VAL A 378 25.05 1.52 -15.75
C VAL A 378 23.77 0.96 -15.12
N TYR A 379 22.69 1.71 -15.20
CA TYR A 379 21.35 1.30 -14.72
C TYR A 379 20.65 0.29 -15.63
N GLN A 380 21.15 0.09 -16.86
CA GLN A 380 20.61 -0.90 -17.80
C GLN A 380 21.44 -2.18 -17.83
N ALA A 381 22.73 -2.08 -17.47
CA ALA A 381 23.66 -3.20 -17.53
C ALA A 381 23.58 -4.14 -16.31
N GLY A 382 23.04 -3.70 -15.19
CA GLY A 382 22.93 -4.49 -13.97
C GLY A 382 22.08 -3.83 -12.89
N ILE A 383 21.84 -4.57 -11.80
CA ILE A 383 21.11 -4.07 -10.64
C ILE A 383 22.03 -3.41 -9.61
N ASP A 384 23.30 -3.83 -9.52
CA ASP A 384 24.30 -3.24 -8.63
C ASP A 384 24.91 -1.98 -9.26
N ILE A 385 24.72 -0.84 -8.63
CA ILE A 385 25.20 0.45 -9.10
C ILE A 385 26.48 0.84 -8.34
N PRO A 386 27.53 1.34 -9.00
CA PRO A 386 28.70 1.81 -8.29
C PRO A 386 28.35 2.94 -7.29
N PRO A 387 28.81 2.88 -6.01
CA PRO A 387 28.43 3.87 -4.99
C PRO A 387 28.76 5.31 -5.37
N GLU A 388 29.84 5.54 -6.11
CA GLU A 388 30.20 6.87 -6.61
C GLU A 388 29.22 7.40 -7.66
N VAL A 389 28.60 6.51 -8.45
CA VAL A 389 27.54 6.87 -9.39
C VAL A 389 26.26 7.17 -8.61
N ASN A 390 25.90 6.30 -7.66
CA ASN A 390 24.73 6.51 -6.81
C ASN A 390 24.78 7.88 -6.11
N ARG A 391 25.90 8.25 -5.49
CA ARG A 391 26.05 9.55 -4.81
C ARG A 391 25.71 10.73 -5.72
N VAL A 392 26.20 10.74 -6.97
CA VAL A 392 25.92 11.81 -7.93
C VAL A 392 24.45 11.80 -8.37
N VAL A 393 23.88 10.62 -8.56
CA VAL A 393 22.48 10.47 -8.96
C VAL A 393 21.53 10.89 -7.84
N LEU A 394 21.82 10.50 -6.60
CA LEU A 394 21.05 10.85 -5.41
C LEU A 394 20.96 12.38 -5.26
N GLN A 395 22.06 13.10 -5.49
CA GLN A 395 22.07 14.57 -5.52
C GLN A 395 21.14 15.15 -6.58
N ARG A 396 21.21 14.63 -7.80
CA ARG A 396 20.35 15.08 -8.91
C ARG A 396 18.88 14.85 -8.60
N LEU A 397 18.55 13.65 -8.11
CA LEU A 397 17.18 13.27 -7.81
C LEU A 397 16.63 14.05 -6.61
N ALA A 398 17.42 14.27 -5.56
CA ALA A 398 17.02 15.06 -4.40
C ALA A 398 16.75 16.51 -4.79
N LYS A 399 17.57 17.08 -5.69
CA LYS A 399 17.34 18.41 -6.24
C LYS A 399 16.02 18.48 -7.01
N ALA A 400 15.73 17.48 -7.84
CA ALA A 400 14.50 17.40 -8.61
C ALA A 400 13.26 17.30 -7.70
N GLY A 401 13.30 16.38 -6.72
CA GLY A 401 12.26 16.16 -5.72
C GLY A 401 12.02 17.38 -4.84
N PHE A 402 13.08 18.03 -4.34
CA PHE A 402 12.98 19.23 -3.52
C PHE A 402 12.38 20.38 -4.32
N ARG A 403 12.83 20.59 -5.56
CA ARG A 403 12.27 21.61 -6.45
C ARG A 403 10.79 21.37 -6.73
N LEU A 404 10.38 20.11 -6.93
CA LEU A 404 8.97 19.77 -7.12
C LEU A 404 8.14 20.11 -5.88
N TYR A 405 8.60 19.70 -4.69
CA TYR A 405 7.98 20.01 -3.41
C TYR A 405 7.81 21.53 -3.19
N GLN A 406 8.88 22.29 -3.47
CA GLN A 406 8.88 23.74 -3.38
C GLN A 406 7.87 24.39 -4.33
N ARG A 407 7.77 23.91 -5.57
CA ARG A 407 6.82 24.43 -6.56
C ARG A 407 5.37 24.15 -6.20
N ILE A 408 5.11 23.03 -5.53
CA ILE A 408 3.76 22.64 -5.12
C ILE A 408 3.28 23.50 -3.95
N PHE A 409 4.05 23.55 -2.85
CA PHE A 409 3.58 24.15 -1.60
C PHE A 409 4.03 25.59 -1.37
N TYR A 410 5.15 26.01 -1.98
CA TYR A 410 5.81 27.30 -1.74
C TYR A 410 6.01 28.08 -3.05
N GLY A 411 5.19 27.80 -4.06
CA GLY A 411 5.23 28.50 -5.33
C GLY A 411 4.90 30.00 -5.17
N PRO A 412 5.24 30.87 -6.14
CA PRO A 412 5.01 32.31 -6.02
C PRO A 412 3.55 32.72 -5.83
N ALA A 413 2.61 31.86 -6.24
CA ALA A 413 1.18 32.06 -6.07
C ALA A 413 0.61 31.40 -4.81
N ALA A 414 1.38 30.54 -4.13
CA ALA A 414 0.93 29.82 -2.94
C ALA A 414 0.67 30.77 -1.78
N ASP A 415 -0.43 30.55 -1.07
CA ASP A 415 -0.80 31.34 0.10
C ASP A 415 -0.22 30.74 1.39
N ALA A 416 -0.56 31.35 2.53
CA ALA A 416 -0.10 30.89 3.83
C ALA A 416 -0.62 29.49 4.21
N GLN A 417 -1.79 29.08 3.71
CA GLN A 417 -2.36 27.75 4.00
C GLN A 417 -1.66 26.67 3.19
N ALA A 418 -1.35 26.94 1.92
CA ALA A 418 -0.54 26.04 1.08
C ALA A 418 0.86 25.83 1.68
N ASN A 419 1.51 26.90 2.15
CA ASN A 419 2.79 26.83 2.86
C ASN A 419 2.67 25.99 4.15
N LEU A 420 1.64 26.25 4.97
CA LEU A 420 1.41 25.53 6.22
C LEU A 420 1.13 24.03 5.99
N LEU A 421 0.39 23.70 4.92
CA LEU A 421 0.15 22.32 4.51
C LEU A 421 1.48 21.63 4.17
N GLY A 422 2.35 22.30 3.41
CA GLY A 422 3.72 21.84 3.14
C GLY A 422 4.50 21.64 4.45
N ASP A 423 4.54 22.65 5.31
CA ASP A 423 5.30 22.58 6.58
C ASP A 423 4.85 21.41 7.45
N ARG A 424 3.54 21.16 7.54
CA ARG A 424 2.98 20.03 8.30
C ARG A 424 3.35 18.68 7.70
N LEU A 425 3.16 18.51 6.39
CA LEU A 425 3.53 17.26 5.72
C LEU A 425 5.02 16.97 5.90
N ARG A 426 5.87 18.00 5.76
CA ARG A 426 7.31 17.91 6.01
C ARG A 426 7.60 17.49 7.44
N GLN A 427 7.03 18.20 8.43
CA GLN A 427 7.27 17.95 9.85
C GLN A 427 6.91 16.51 10.22
N MET A 428 5.75 16.02 9.78
CA MET A 428 5.31 14.64 10.04
C MET A 428 6.26 13.63 9.39
N ALA A 429 6.61 13.83 8.12
CA ALA A 429 7.48 12.91 7.38
C ALA A 429 8.91 12.82 7.98
N GLN A 430 9.39 13.90 8.60
CA GLN A 430 10.71 13.87 9.23
C GLN A 430 10.74 13.09 10.55
N GLN A 431 9.62 12.95 11.26
CA GLN A 431 9.59 12.37 12.62
C GLN A 431 9.56 10.83 12.61
N GLU A 432 8.64 10.23 11.87
CA GLU A 432 8.39 8.79 11.88
C GLU A 432 8.09 8.25 10.48
N THR A 433 8.13 6.93 10.31
CA THR A 433 7.63 6.30 9.08
C THR A 433 6.12 6.43 9.05
N LEU A 434 5.59 6.87 7.92
CA LEU A 434 4.16 7.20 7.76
C LEU A 434 3.53 6.25 6.74
N LYS A 435 2.24 5.97 6.92
CA LYS A 435 1.31 5.50 5.90
C LYS A 435 0.58 6.71 5.31
N ILE A 436 1.05 7.15 4.15
CA ILE A 436 0.52 8.29 3.41
C ILE A 436 -0.45 7.79 2.36
N GLN A 437 -1.72 8.16 2.50
CA GLN A 437 -2.76 7.86 1.54
C GLN A 437 -3.14 9.10 0.75
N ILE A 438 -3.06 9.02 -0.57
CA ILE A 438 -3.46 10.11 -1.46
C ILE A 438 -4.69 9.68 -2.24
N PHE A 439 -5.74 10.48 -2.18
CA PHE A 439 -6.83 10.48 -3.16
C PHE A 439 -6.72 11.71 -4.02
N SER A 440 -6.76 11.56 -5.35
CA SER A 440 -6.71 12.74 -6.20
C SER A 440 -7.52 12.65 -7.48
N GLN A 441 -8.15 13.76 -7.83
CA GLN A 441 -8.66 14.00 -9.17
C GLN A 441 -7.59 14.71 -9.99
N GLN A 442 -7.07 14.03 -11.03
CA GLN A 442 -6.11 14.59 -12.00
C GLN A 442 -4.79 15.11 -11.41
N PHE A 443 -4.47 14.86 -10.14
CA PHE A 443 -3.23 15.32 -9.51
C PHE A 443 -2.23 14.15 -9.33
N MET A 444 -1.58 13.77 -10.43
CA MET A 444 -0.74 12.58 -10.51
C MET A 444 0.74 12.90 -10.33
N LEU A 445 1.23 12.84 -9.09
CA LEU A 445 2.63 13.15 -8.78
C LEU A 445 3.48 11.89 -8.58
N PRO A 446 4.78 11.95 -8.92
CA PRO A 446 5.75 10.95 -8.49
C PRO A 446 6.08 11.14 -7.00
N TRP A 447 5.12 10.81 -6.13
CA TRP A 447 5.19 11.07 -4.68
C TRP A 447 6.46 10.52 -4.03
N GLY A 448 6.91 9.34 -4.47
CA GLY A 448 8.11 8.68 -3.93
C GLY A 448 9.40 9.52 -4.06
N ILE A 449 9.47 10.41 -5.06
CA ILE A 449 10.66 11.23 -5.37
C ILE A 449 10.64 12.55 -4.61
N LEU A 450 9.51 12.96 -4.02
CA LEU A 450 9.46 14.20 -3.25
C LEU A 450 10.49 14.16 -2.11
N TYR A 451 11.34 15.17 -2.08
CA TYR A 451 12.43 15.31 -1.12
C TYR A 451 12.07 16.39 -0.11
N VAL A 452 11.78 15.98 1.13
CA VAL A 452 11.15 16.82 2.17
C VAL A 452 12.15 17.35 3.20
N ALA A 453 13.37 17.67 2.77
CA ALA A 453 14.29 18.41 3.63
C ALA A 453 13.86 19.87 3.80
N ASP A 454 14.32 20.52 4.88
CA ASP A 454 14.10 21.95 5.09
C ASP A 454 14.81 22.80 4.03
N GLU A 455 16.05 22.41 3.73
CA GLU A 455 16.91 23.04 2.74
C GLU A 455 17.58 21.96 1.88
N TYR A 456 17.81 22.27 0.61
CA TYR A 456 18.57 21.40 -0.27
C TYR A 456 20.07 21.68 -0.11
N ASP A 457 20.79 20.69 0.41
CA ASP A 457 22.25 20.68 0.46
C ASP A 457 22.78 19.54 -0.44
N PRO A 458 23.44 19.86 -1.58
CA PRO A 458 24.00 18.84 -2.47
C PRO A 458 25.09 18.00 -1.78
N ASP A 459 25.78 18.51 -0.77
CA ASP A 459 26.88 17.79 -0.13
C ASP A 459 26.39 16.84 0.98
N ASN A 460 25.15 17.03 1.47
CA ASN A 460 24.58 16.28 2.59
C ASN A 460 23.16 15.77 2.28
N VAL A 461 23.00 15.04 1.17
CA VAL A 461 21.72 14.44 0.80
C VAL A 461 21.43 13.22 1.68
N ASN A 462 20.30 13.26 2.40
CA ASN A 462 19.83 12.16 3.23
C ASN A 462 18.75 11.34 2.48
N PRO A 463 18.98 10.06 2.17
CA PRO A 463 18.01 9.20 1.49
C PRO A 463 16.65 9.12 2.20
N GLU A 464 16.62 9.18 3.52
CA GLU A 464 15.38 9.11 4.30
C GLU A 464 14.49 10.35 4.14
N MET A 465 14.98 11.41 3.48
CA MET A 465 14.18 12.58 3.14
C MET A 465 13.40 12.40 1.83
N PHE A 466 13.63 11.31 1.07
CA PHE A 466 12.72 10.93 -0.01
C PHE A 466 11.51 10.23 0.59
N LEU A 467 10.30 10.67 0.21
CA LEU A 467 9.09 10.04 0.73
C LEU A 467 9.08 8.52 0.46
N GLY A 468 9.50 8.10 -0.73
CA GLY A 468 9.47 6.70 -1.15
C GLY A 468 10.48 5.79 -0.45
N LEU A 469 11.53 6.33 0.17
CA LEU A 469 12.55 5.55 0.88
C LEU A 469 12.26 5.39 2.39
N LYS A 470 11.35 6.20 2.94
CA LYS A 470 11.03 6.18 4.37
C LYS A 470 9.57 5.83 4.68
N HIS A 471 8.64 6.11 3.77
CA HIS A 471 7.20 6.03 4.03
C HIS A 471 6.50 5.05 3.09
N ILE A 472 5.40 4.49 3.58
CA ILE A 472 4.44 3.77 2.75
C ILE A 472 3.57 4.81 2.05
N ILE A 473 3.54 4.77 0.72
CA ILE A 473 2.79 5.71 -0.11
C ILE A 473 1.83 4.91 -0.99
N GLU A 474 0.55 5.21 -0.87
CA GLU A 474 -0.50 4.72 -1.76
C GLU A 474 -1.21 5.89 -2.43
N HIS A 475 -1.60 5.73 -3.69
CA HIS A 475 -2.28 6.76 -4.44
C HIS A 475 -3.51 6.21 -5.14
N ILE A 476 -4.70 6.56 -4.68
CA ILE A 476 -5.94 6.11 -5.29
C ILE A 476 -6.52 7.25 -6.14
N PRO A 477 -6.64 7.07 -7.47
CA PRO A 477 -7.30 8.04 -8.32
C PRO A 477 -8.76 8.26 -7.86
N LEU A 478 -9.13 9.52 -7.60
CA LEU A 478 -10.47 9.88 -7.16
C LEU A 478 -11.41 9.86 -8.39
N GLN A 479 -12.31 8.87 -8.44
CA GLN A 479 -13.25 8.67 -9.56
C GLN A 479 -14.68 8.46 -9.04
N PRO A 480 -15.71 8.88 -9.81
CA PRO A 480 -17.08 8.49 -9.53
C PRO A 480 -17.26 6.97 -9.61
N GLY A 481 -17.96 6.38 -8.66
CA GLY A 481 -18.39 4.98 -8.74
C GLY A 481 -17.27 3.94 -8.67
N MET A 482 -16.22 4.18 -7.86
CA MET A 482 -15.19 3.16 -7.56
C MET A 482 -15.85 1.83 -7.15
N GLN A 483 -15.60 0.76 -7.94
CA GLN A 483 -16.33 -0.51 -7.80
C GLN A 483 -15.66 -1.52 -6.86
N VAL A 484 -14.34 -1.44 -6.70
CA VAL A 484 -13.56 -2.41 -5.94
C VAL A 484 -12.79 -1.70 -4.85
N THR A 485 -13.01 -2.15 -3.62
CA THR A 485 -12.47 -1.50 -2.43
C THR A 485 -12.06 -2.46 -1.32
N ASP A 486 -12.24 -3.76 -1.55
CA ASP A 486 -11.62 -4.78 -0.73
C ASP A 486 -10.10 -4.68 -0.92
N THR A 487 -9.33 -5.01 0.11
CA THR A 487 -7.86 -5.15 0.05
C THR A 487 -7.45 -6.61 -0.06
N THR A 488 -8.37 -7.54 0.19
CA THR A 488 -8.10 -8.97 0.12
C THR A 488 -8.34 -9.53 -1.28
N ILE A 489 -7.32 -10.20 -1.83
CA ILE A 489 -7.45 -11.07 -3.00
C ILE A 489 -7.58 -12.51 -2.48
N ASP A 490 -8.79 -13.08 -2.57
CA ASP A 490 -9.03 -14.46 -2.11
C ASP A 490 -8.36 -15.46 -3.06
N SER A 491 -7.34 -16.17 -2.60
CA SER A 491 -6.61 -17.14 -3.43
C SER A 491 -7.32 -18.50 -3.55
N ARG A 492 -8.52 -18.67 -2.99
CA ARG A 492 -9.26 -19.95 -3.03
C ARG A 492 -10.28 -20.02 -4.17
N PRO A 493 -10.49 -21.22 -4.74
CA PRO A 493 -9.70 -22.44 -4.54
C PRO A 493 -8.34 -22.38 -5.25
N SER A 494 -8.15 -21.39 -6.12
CA SER A 494 -6.88 -21.11 -6.79
C SER A 494 -6.83 -19.62 -7.16
N LEU A 495 -5.64 -19.02 -7.07
CA LEU A 495 -5.38 -17.66 -7.54
C LEU A 495 -5.26 -17.64 -9.07
N ALA A 496 -6.07 -16.85 -9.76
CA ALA A 496 -6.00 -16.71 -11.22
C ALA A 496 -5.06 -15.58 -11.65
N VAL A 497 -4.03 -15.90 -12.42
CA VAL A 497 -2.99 -14.98 -12.89
C VAL A 497 -2.94 -14.96 -14.41
N SER A 498 -3.00 -13.77 -14.97
CA SER A 498 -2.81 -13.48 -16.39
C SER A 498 -1.42 -12.92 -16.61
N LEU A 499 -0.58 -13.69 -17.30
CA LEU A 499 0.80 -13.35 -17.65
C LEU A 499 0.84 -12.84 -19.10
N ASN A 500 0.83 -11.53 -19.29
CA ASN A 500 0.78 -10.88 -20.60
C ASN A 500 2.18 -10.40 -20.97
N VAL A 501 2.81 -11.01 -21.97
CA VAL A 501 4.24 -10.79 -22.22
C VAL A 501 4.57 -10.56 -23.68
N ASN A 502 5.64 -9.80 -23.93
CA ASN A 502 6.25 -9.69 -25.25
C ASN A 502 7.44 -10.66 -25.36
N ALA A 503 7.26 -11.78 -26.06
CA ALA A 503 8.29 -12.82 -26.21
C ALA A 503 9.53 -12.38 -27.00
N ASP A 504 9.45 -11.27 -27.75
CA ASP A 504 10.56 -10.77 -28.56
C ASP A 504 11.65 -10.09 -27.69
N ILE A 505 11.33 -9.72 -26.45
CA ILE A 505 12.26 -9.03 -25.53
C ILE A 505 13.55 -9.82 -25.33
N ASP A 506 13.49 -11.15 -25.24
CA ASP A 506 14.68 -11.98 -25.02
C ASP A 506 15.67 -11.87 -26.18
N GLN A 507 15.14 -11.86 -27.41
CA GLN A 507 15.95 -11.69 -28.60
C GLN A 507 16.48 -10.26 -28.73
N GLN A 508 15.66 -9.26 -28.41
CA GLN A 508 16.03 -7.84 -28.49
C GLN A 508 17.15 -7.50 -27.49
N MET A 509 17.07 -8.04 -26.28
CA MET A 509 18.01 -7.76 -25.19
C MET A 509 19.19 -8.74 -25.15
N GLY A 510 19.11 -9.86 -25.88
CA GLY A 510 20.14 -10.91 -25.85
C GLY A 510 20.24 -11.60 -24.49
N ALA A 511 19.17 -11.61 -23.70
CA ALA A 511 19.11 -12.14 -22.34
C ALA A 511 17.77 -12.87 -22.11
N PRO A 512 17.72 -13.94 -21.30
CA PRO A 512 16.52 -14.77 -21.11
C PRO A 512 15.53 -14.17 -20.10
N LEU A 513 15.12 -12.91 -20.26
CA LEU A 513 14.29 -12.18 -19.30
C LEU A 513 12.86 -12.77 -19.22
N ILE A 514 12.16 -12.86 -20.34
CA ILE A 514 10.82 -13.45 -20.46
C ILE A 514 10.87 -14.95 -20.21
N ALA A 515 11.88 -15.65 -20.72
CA ALA A 515 12.07 -17.07 -20.41
C ALA A 515 12.21 -17.33 -18.89
N ASN A 516 12.90 -16.45 -18.17
CA ASN A 516 13.03 -16.55 -16.71
C ASN A 516 11.70 -16.24 -16.01
N GLN A 517 10.95 -15.23 -16.46
CA GLN A 517 9.62 -14.92 -15.92
C GLN A 517 8.63 -16.07 -16.10
N ARG A 518 8.62 -16.72 -17.27
CA ARG A 518 7.82 -17.92 -17.50
C ARG A 518 8.22 -19.06 -16.58
N ARG A 519 9.53 -19.32 -16.45
CA ARG A 519 10.02 -20.37 -15.54
C ARG A 519 9.59 -20.13 -14.09
N TYR A 520 9.63 -18.87 -13.64
CA TYR A 520 9.17 -18.47 -12.31
C TYR A 520 7.68 -18.81 -12.12
N TRP A 521 6.82 -18.34 -13.03
CA TRP A 521 5.37 -18.58 -12.93
C TRP A 521 4.98 -20.05 -13.17
N ASP A 522 5.70 -20.76 -14.03
CA ASP A 522 5.51 -22.20 -14.24
C ASP A 522 5.81 -23.00 -12.97
N ALA A 523 6.89 -22.64 -12.25
CA ALA A 523 7.23 -23.27 -10.98
C ALA A 523 6.15 -23.05 -9.91
N ILE A 524 5.62 -21.83 -9.82
CA ILE A 524 4.52 -21.49 -8.90
C ILE A 524 3.24 -22.26 -9.27
N SER A 525 2.89 -22.29 -10.56
CA SER A 525 1.72 -23.02 -11.07
C SER A 525 1.82 -24.53 -10.76
N GLN A 526 3.02 -25.11 -10.90
CA GLN A 526 3.30 -26.50 -10.53
C GLN A 526 3.20 -26.77 -9.02
N GLY A 527 3.39 -25.75 -8.18
CA GLY A 527 3.13 -25.76 -6.74
C GLY A 527 1.68 -26.01 -6.35
N GLY A 528 0.74 -25.76 -7.26
CA GLY A 528 -0.69 -25.79 -6.99
C GLY A 528 -1.19 -24.51 -6.32
N GLY A 529 -2.50 -24.29 -6.36
CA GLY A 529 -3.15 -23.10 -5.77
C GLY A 529 -2.99 -21.81 -6.59
N VAL A 530 -2.25 -21.82 -7.70
CA VAL A 530 -2.17 -20.72 -8.67
C VAL A 530 -2.40 -21.27 -10.08
N GLN A 531 -3.25 -20.60 -10.84
CA GLN A 531 -3.49 -20.86 -12.26
C GLN A 531 -2.93 -19.70 -13.07
N VAL A 532 -1.95 -19.99 -13.92
CA VAL A 532 -1.31 -18.99 -14.78
C VAL A 532 -1.75 -19.22 -16.23
N ILE A 533 -2.27 -18.17 -16.86
CA ILE A 533 -2.57 -18.14 -18.30
C ILE A 533 -1.64 -17.12 -18.95
N ALA A 534 -0.72 -17.60 -19.79
CA ALA A 534 0.15 -16.74 -20.56
C ALA A 534 -0.54 -16.27 -21.85
N ARG A 535 -0.39 -14.97 -22.17
CA ARG A 535 -0.93 -14.32 -23.36
C ARG A 535 0.16 -13.48 -24.03
N GLU A 536 0.23 -13.56 -25.35
CA GLU A 536 1.33 -12.98 -26.13
C GLU A 536 0.85 -12.10 -27.27
N SER A 537 -0.42 -12.18 -27.65
CA SER A 537 -1.01 -11.41 -28.74
C SER A 537 -2.03 -10.39 -28.26
N GLU A 538 -2.27 -9.38 -29.10
CA GLU A 538 -3.30 -8.37 -28.89
C GLU A 538 -4.69 -9.01 -28.74
N ASP A 539 -5.04 -9.92 -29.64
CA ASP A 539 -6.32 -10.63 -29.65
C ASP A 539 -6.56 -11.41 -28.35
N GLU A 540 -5.55 -12.11 -27.83
CA GLU A 540 -5.66 -12.88 -26.59
C GLU A 540 -5.93 -11.99 -25.37
N VAL A 541 -5.23 -10.85 -25.28
CA VAL A 541 -5.40 -9.88 -24.20
C VAL A 541 -6.78 -9.22 -24.30
N VAL A 542 -7.15 -8.71 -25.47
CA VAL A 542 -8.44 -8.05 -25.70
C VAL A 542 -9.60 -8.99 -25.43
N GLN A 543 -9.53 -10.22 -25.93
CA GLN A 543 -10.57 -11.22 -25.70
C GLN A 543 -10.75 -11.52 -24.21
N ALA A 544 -9.65 -11.68 -23.47
CA ALA A 544 -9.68 -11.92 -22.03
C ALA A 544 -10.30 -10.74 -21.26
N LEU A 545 -9.92 -9.50 -21.60
CA LEU A 545 -10.45 -8.28 -20.99
C LEU A 545 -11.92 -8.01 -21.37
N ALA A 546 -12.39 -8.49 -22.52
CA ALA A 546 -13.76 -8.32 -22.99
C ALA A 546 -14.74 -9.37 -22.43
N ASP A 547 -14.23 -10.52 -21.99
CA ASP A 547 -14.99 -11.67 -21.52
C ASP A 547 -15.24 -11.62 -20.01
N THR A 548 -16.51 -11.49 -19.63
CA THR A 548 -16.95 -11.44 -18.22
C THR A 548 -16.91 -12.80 -17.51
N SER A 549 -16.48 -13.87 -18.19
CA SER A 549 -16.15 -15.16 -17.57
C SER A 549 -14.67 -15.26 -17.16
N THR A 550 -13.81 -14.38 -17.68
CA THR A 550 -12.40 -14.29 -17.26
C THR A 550 -12.31 -13.70 -15.86
N SER A 551 -11.95 -14.53 -14.88
CA SER A 551 -11.86 -14.15 -13.46
C SER A 551 -10.42 -13.92 -13.00
N ASP A 552 -9.59 -13.34 -13.87
CA ASP A 552 -8.21 -12.98 -13.54
C ASP A 552 -8.19 -12.08 -12.29
N GLN A 553 -7.34 -12.44 -11.31
CA GLN A 553 -7.16 -11.71 -10.05
C GLN A 553 -5.84 -10.95 -10.03
N ILE A 554 -4.90 -11.34 -10.88
CA ILE A 554 -3.67 -10.60 -11.18
C ILE A 554 -3.53 -10.50 -12.70
N LEU A 555 -3.31 -9.29 -13.20
CA LEU A 555 -2.95 -9.00 -14.59
C LEU A 555 -1.52 -8.47 -14.61
N TYR A 556 -0.55 -9.32 -14.91
CA TYR A 556 0.85 -8.93 -15.00
C TYR A 556 1.23 -8.70 -16.47
N PHE A 557 1.66 -7.49 -16.79
CA PHE A 557 2.18 -7.13 -18.10
C PHE A 557 3.70 -6.98 -18.02
N TYR A 558 4.43 -7.74 -18.84
CA TYR A 558 5.85 -7.52 -19.08
C TYR A 558 6.07 -7.41 -20.60
N CYS A 559 5.95 -6.17 -21.06
CA CYS A 559 5.99 -5.79 -22.46
C CYS A 559 6.66 -4.42 -22.60
N HIS A 560 6.74 -3.89 -23.82
CA HIS A 560 7.04 -2.47 -24.00
C HIS A 560 5.75 -1.68 -23.86
N ALA A 561 5.86 -0.45 -23.37
CA ALA A 561 4.78 0.49 -23.45
C ALA A 561 5.32 1.81 -24.02
N VAL A 562 4.43 2.52 -24.69
CA VAL A 562 4.68 3.87 -25.20
C VAL A 562 3.50 4.67 -24.71
N SER A 563 3.76 5.67 -23.88
CA SER A 563 2.73 6.63 -23.53
C SER A 563 2.84 7.84 -24.43
N LYS A 564 1.69 8.42 -24.76
CA LYS A 564 1.62 9.59 -25.64
C LYS A 564 1.00 10.76 -24.90
N SER A 565 1.83 11.78 -24.67
CA SER A 565 1.35 13.09 -24.23
C SER A 565 0.55 13.79 -25.34
N LEU A 566 -0.21 14.83 -25.00
CA LEU A 566 -0.95 15.65 -25.96
C LEU A 566 -0.16 16.23 -27.12
N ALA A 567 1.08 16.61 -26.83
CA ALA A 567 1.91 17.32 -27.79
C ALA A 567 2.33 16.38 -28.93
N GLU A 568 2.10 15.08 -28.75
CA GLU A 568 2.41 14.00 -29.66
C GLU A 568 1.14 13.56 -30.40
N GLY A 569 1.28 13.26 -31.70
CA GLY A 569 0.13 12.93 -32.55
C GLY A 569 -0.63 11.70 -32.04
N GLY A 570 -1.96 11.81 -31.93
CA GLY A 570 -2.86 10.73 -31.48
C GLY A 570 -3.34 10.85 -30.04
N GLY A 571 -2.70 11.67 -29.20
CA GLY A 571 -3.11 11.86 -27.80
C GLY A 571 -3.04 10.58 -26.94
N PRO A 572 -3.70 10.54 -25.77
CA PRO A 572 -3.66 9.39 -24.86
C PRO A 572 -4.15 8.09 -25.49
N ASP A 573 -5.14 8.16 -26.38
CA ASP A 573 -5.68 6.99 -27.09
C ASP A 573 -4.61 6.25 -27.91
N ALA A 574 -3.54 6.94 -28.32
CA ALA A 574 -2.38 6.34 -28.98
C ALA A 574 -1.37 5.70 -28.02
N SER A 575 -1.59 5.78 -26.70
CA SER A 575 -0.77 5.04 -25.73
C SER A 575 -0.94 3.55 -25.98
N THR A 576 0.18 2.83 -25.99
CA THR A 576 0.25 1.49 -26.58
C THR A 576 1.00 0.53 -25.66
N LEU A 577 0.47 -0.68 -25.49
CA LEU A 577 1.23 -1.85 -25.03
C LEU A 577 1.70 -2.63 -26.26
N VAL A 578 3.02 -2.86 -26.38
CA VAL A 578 3.59 -3.60 -27.52
C VAL A 578 3.84 -5.05 -27.12
N LEU A 579 3.03 -5.95 -27.67
CA LEU A 579 3.06 -7.39 -27.43
C LEU A 579 3.93 -8.10 -28.49
N SER A 580 3.97 -9.44 -28.44
CA SER A 580 4.82 -10.25 -29.33
C SER A 580 4.50 -10.00 -30.80
N GLY A 581 5.53 -10.03 -31.66
CA GLY A 581 5.39 -9.77 -33.09
C GLY A 581 5.14 -8.31 -33.43
N SER A 582 5.55 -7.38 -32.55
CA SER A 582 5.27 -5.94 -32.66
C SER A 582 3.78 -5.61 -32.80
N GLN A 583 2.92 -6.36 -32.11
CA GLN A 583 1.49 -6.06 -32.05
C GLN A 583 1.27 -4.87 -31.10
N HIS A 584 0.53 -3.87 -31.57
CA HIS A 584 0.33 -2.59 -30.87
C HIS A 584 -1.09 -2.53 -30.32
N LEU A 585 -1.25 -2.86 -29.03
CA LEU A 585 -2.53 -2.74 -28.34
C LEU A 585 -2.69 -1.31 -27.81
N THR A 586 -3.47 -0.49 -28.51
CA THR A 586 -3.69 0.91 -28.10
C THR A 586 -4.81 1.04 -27.07
N LEU A 587 -4.87 2.18 -26.38
CA LEU A 587 -6.02 2.52 -25.53
C LEU A 587 -7.30 2.68 -26.36
N GLU A 588 -7.21 3.17 -27.60
CA GLU A 588 -8.34 3.20 -28.53
C GLU A 588 -8.90 1.78 -28.78
N ASP A 589 -8.03 0.82 -29.07
CA ASP A 589 -8.43 -0.58 -29.29
C ASP A 589 -9.10 -1.17 -28.04
N LEU A 590 -8.53 -0.91 -26.86
CA LEU A 590 -9.10 -1.34 -25.58
C LEU A 590 -10.48 -0.73 -25.31
N HIS A 591 -10.69 0.54 -25.64
CA HIS A 591 -11.99 1.21 -25.52
C HIS A 591 -13.04 0.62 -26.48
N LEU A 592 -12.63 0.25 -27.70
CA LEU A 592 -13.50 -0.31 -28.73
C LEU A 592 -13.87 -1.77 -28.45
N PHE A 593 -12.88 -2.60 -28.13
CA PHE A 593 -13.02 -4.06 -28.10
C PHE A 593 -13.14 -4.64 -26.70
N ALA A 594 -12.66 -3.94 -25.66
CA ALA A 594 -12.79 -4.33 -24.26
C ALA A 594 -13.37 -3.19 -23.39
N PRO A 595 -14.55 -2.63 -23.70
CA PRO A 595 -15.07 -1.41 -23.09
C PRO A 595 -15.26 -1.52 -21.56
N THR A 596 -15.11 -0.39 -20.87
CA THR A 596 -15.26 -0.26 -19.40
C THR A 596 -16.68 -0.54 -18.90
N LYS A 597 -17.69 -0.52 -19.78
CA LYS A 597 -19.07 -0.93 -19.46
C LYS A 597 -19.20 -2.39 -19.02
N LYS A 598 -18.20 -3.22 -19.32
CA LYS A 598 -18.08 -4.59 -18.84
C LYS A 598 -16.93 -4.64 -17.84
N SER A 599 -17.29 -4.73 -16.56
CA SER A 599 -16.31 -4.81 -15.47
C SER A 599 -15.57 -6.15 -15.47
N LEU A 600 -14.32 -6.13 -14.99
CA LEU A 600 -13.49 -7.30 -14.73
C LEU A 600 -14.01 -8.01 -13.47
N PRO A 601 -14.55 -9.23 -13.59
CA PRO A 601 -15.23 -9.90 -12.48
C PRO A 601 -14.28 -10.31 -11.35
N GLY A 602 -13.01 -10.59 -11.68
CA GLY A 602 -11.98 -10.96 -10.70
C GLY A 602 -11.41 -9.79 -9.91
N ALA A 603 -11.82 -8.55 -10.22
CA ALA A 603 -11.32 -7.34 -9.58
C ALA A 603 -9.78 -7.30 -9.48
N PRO A 604 -9.05 -7.49 -10.60
CA PRO A 604 -7.63 -7.80 -10.57
C PRO A 604 -6.78 -6.65 -10.02
N LEU A 605 -5.65 -7.01 -9.41
CA LEU A 605 -4.50 -6.13 -9.33
C LEU A 605 -3.78 -6.15 -10.69
N VAL A 606 -3.68 -4.99 -11.34
CA VAL A 606 -2.93 -4.85 -12.59
C VAL A 606 -1.51 -4.41 -12.26
N PHE A 607 -0.50 -5.13 -12.74
CA PHE A 607 0.89 -4.73 -12.65
C PHE A 607 1.46 -4.59 -14.05
N ILE A 608 1.66 -3.34 -14.48
CA ILE A 608 2.26 -3.00 -15.77
C ILE A 608 3.75 -2.73 -15.56
N ASN A 609 4.57 -3.71 -15.92
CA ASN A 609 6.02 -3.62 -15.85
C ASN A 609 6.57 -3.37 -17.26
N ALA A 610 6.28 -2.17 -17.76
CA ALA A 610 6.59 -1.74 -19.12
C ALA A 610 7.05 -0.27 -19.13
N CYS A 611 7.84 0.12 -20.13
CA CYS A 611 8.35 1.49 -20.28
C CYS A 611 7.20 2.51 -20.30
N GLU A 612 7.21 3.54 -19.44
CA GLU A 612 6.18 4.62 -19.42
C GLU A 612 4.74 4.17 -19.04
N SER A 613 4.59 3.05 -18.34
CA SER A 613 3.28 2.45 -18.06
C SER A 613 2.35 3.23 -17.12
N ALA A 614 2.88 4.12 -16.27
CA ALA A 614 2.09 4.95 -15.37
C ALA A 614 2.10 6.44 -15.72
N GLU A 615 2.43 6.80 -16.96
CA GLU A 615 2.37 8.20 -17.37
C GLU A 615 0.92 8.69 -17.41
N LEU A 616 0.49 9.28 -16.30
CA LEU A 616 -0.76 10.00 -16.20
C LEU A 616 -0.43 11.48 -16.27
N SER A 617 -0.69 12.09 -17.41
CA SER A 617 -0.75 13.55 -17.49
C SER A 617 -2.00 14.02 -16.74
N PRO A 618 -1.88 15.03 -15.85
CA PRO A 618 -3.02 15.70 -15.23
C PRO A 618 -4.07 16.16 -16.23
N LEU A 619 -3.61 16.69 -17.37
CA LEU A 619 -4.49 17.21 -18.41
C LEU A 619 -5.27 16.09 -19.12
N PHE A 620 -4.82 14.83 -19.03
CA PHE A 620 -5.44 13.73 -19.77
C PHE A 620 -6.13 12.71 -18.91
N TYR A 621 -5.58 12.28 -17.77
CA TYR A 621 -6.26 11.29 -16.91
C TYR A 621 -6.97 10.16 -17.69
N ASP A 622 -6.41 9.75 -18.83
CA ASP A 622 -7.00 8.85 -19.82
C ASP A 622 -5.96 7.77 -20.22
N GLY A 623 -5.00 7.49 -19.33
CA GLY A 623 -3.99 6.43 -19.53
C GLY A 623 -4.49 5.04 -19.13
N PHE A 624 -3.57 4.07 -19.07
CA PHE A 624 -3.90 2.70 -18.67
C PHE A 624 -4.46 2.60 -17.25
N VAL A 625 -3.96 3.39 -16.30
CA VAL A 625 -4.47 3.38 -14.91
C VAL A 625 -5.97 3.70 -14.85
N PRO A 626 -6.47 4.86 -15.33
CA PRO A 626 -7.90 5.17 -15.30
C PRO A 626 -8.72 4.19 -16.13
N TYR A 627 -8.23 3.68 -17.27
CA TYR A 627 -8.91 2.63 -18.04
C TYR A 627 -9.15 1.38 -17.20
N PHE A 628 -8.11 0.80 -16.60
CA PHE A 628 -8.24 -0.42 -15.80
C PHE A 628 -9.09 -0.20 -14.54
N MET A 629 -8.92 0.93 -13.86
CA MET A 629 -9.74 1.29 -12.69
C MET A 629 -11.23 1.41 -13.07
N ALA A 630 -11.55 2.09 -14.17
CA ALA A 630 -12.92 2.22 -14.68
C ALA A 630 -13.51 0.87 -15.15
N LYS A 631 -12.64 -0.06 -15.58
CA LYS A 631 -13.02 -1.43 -15.93
C LYS A 631 -13.15 -2.34 -14.70
N GLY A 632 -12.97 -1.83 -13.48
CA GLY A 632 -13.15 -2.61 -12.25
C GLY A 632 -11.90 -3.34 -11.78
N ALA A 633 -10.70 -2.94 -12.20
CA ALA A 633 -9.49 -3.32 -11.49
C ALA A 633 -9.51 -2.74 -10.06
N ARG A 634 -8.92 -3.47 -9.12
CA ARG A 634 -8.73 -2.98 -7.73
C ARG A 634 -7.72 -1.86 -7.64
N GLY A 635 -6.77 -1.87 -8.57
CA GLY A 635 -5.60 -1.05 -8.50
C GLY A 635 -4.62 -1.35 -9.61
N VAL A 636 -3.72 -0.41 -9.86
CA VAL A 636 -2.70 -0.53 -10.89
C VAL A 636 -1.34 -0.18 -10.31
N ILE A 637 -0.35 -1.02 -10.60
CA ILE A 637 1.06 -0.74 -10.39
C ILE A 637 1.64 -0.39 -11.77
N GLY A 638 2.44 0.67 -11.82
CA GLY A 638 3.20 1.02 -13.02
C GLY A 638 4.42 1.87 -12.69
N THR A 639 5.06 2.40 -13.74
CA THR A 639 6.35 3.11 -13.63
C THR A 639 6.26 4.55 -14.13
N GLU A 640 6.92 5.47 -13.45
CA GLU A 640 6.94 6.91 -13.76
C GLU A 640 7.68 7.25 -15.07
N CYS A 641 8.58 6.38 -15.53
CA CYS A 641 9.26 6.49 -16.82
C CYS A 641 9.65 5.11 -17.36
N GLU A 642 10.46 5.09 -18.43
CA GLU A 642 11.13 3.88 -18.93
C GLU A 642 11.86 3.16 -17.78
N THR A 643 11.64 1.85 -17.64
CA THR A 643 12.30 1.01 -16.64
C THR A 643 13.18 -0.02 -17.34
N PRO A 644 14.49 -0.10 -17.02
CA PRO A 644 15.38 -1.08 -17.63
C PRO A 644 14.86 -2.51 -17.47
N ALA A 645 14.84 -3.27 -18.56
CA ALA A 645 14.24 -4.60 -18.57
C ALA A 645 14.87 -5.55 -17.52
N LEU A 646 16.19 -5.48 -17.29
CA LEU A 646 16.87 -6.31 -16.30
C LEU A 646 16.41 -5.98 -14.86
N PHE A 647 16.36 -4.68 -14.53
CA PHE A 647 15.84 -4.23 -13.23
C PHE A 647 14.36 -4.58 -13.06
N ALA A 648 13.56 -4.37 -14.11
CA ALA A 648 12.14 -4.70 -14.12
C ALA A 648 11.89 -6.20 -13.83
N ALA A 649 12.71 -7.09 -14.37
CA ALA A 649 12.62 -8.52 -14.12
C ALA A 649 12.92 -8.88 -12.65
N GLU A 650 14.01 -8.34 -12.10
CA GLU A 650 14.41 -8.62 -10.71
C GLU A 650 13.44 -8.00 -9.70
N TRP A 651 13.01 -6.76 -9.93
CA TRP A 651 12.00 -6.09 -9.11
C TRP A 651 10.71 -6.92 -9.07
N ALA A 652 10.20 -7.33 -10.23
CA ALA A 652 8.97 -8.12 -10.30
C ALA A 652 9.10 -9.47 -9.59
N ARG A 653 10.25 -10.14 -9.71
CA ARG A 653 10.50 -11.40 -8.98
C ARG A 653 10.43 -11.18 -7.47
N CYS A 654 11.21 -10.23 -6.93
CA CYS A 654 11.21 -9.94 -5.49
C CYS A 654 9.84 -9.45 -4.99
N PHE A 655 9.10 -8.70 -5.82
CA PHE A 655 7.74 -8.29 -5.55
C PHE A 655 6.78 -9.47 -5.43
N PHE A 656 6.74 -10.36 -6.44
CA PHE A 656 5.81 -11.48 -6.42
C PHE A 656 6.17 -12.51 -5.35
N ASP A 657 7.45 -12.69 -5.00
CA ASP A 657 7.86 -13.53 -3.87
C ASP A 657 7.16 -13.07 -2.57
N GLN A 658 7.17 -11.77 -2.28
CA GLN A 658 6.53 -11.22 -1.07
C GLN A 658 5.01 -11.16 -1.20
N PHE A 659 4.48 -10.75 -2.35
CA PHE A 659 3.04 -10.57 -2.54
C PHE A 659 2.28 -11.89 -2.49
N LEU A 660 2.80 -12.93 -3.14
CA LEU A 660 2.25 -14.28 -3.07
C LEU A 660 2.33 -14.86 -1.65
N ALA A 661 3.34 -14.50 -0.87
CA ALA A 661 3.44 -14.84 0.55
C ALA A 661 2.44 -14.09 1.45
N GLY A 662 1.58 -13.22 0.90
CA GLY A 662 0.51 -12.55 1.62
C GLY A 662 0.90 -11.22 2.27
N GLU A 663 2.09 -10.71 1.97
CA GLU A 663 2.53 -9.39 2.46
C GLU A 663 1.71 -8.27 1.79
N PRO A 664 1.41 -7.17 2.52
CA PRO A 664 0.65 -6.04 1.96
C PRO A 664 1.50 -5.17 1.02
N LEU A 665 0.91 -4.74 -0.10
CA LEU A 665 1.59 -4.01 -1.17
C LEU A 665 2.41 -2.81 -0.70
N GLY A 666 1.86 -2.00 0.20
CA GLY A 666 2.51 -0.81 0.72
C GLY A 666 3.81 -1.13 1.44
N GLN A 667 3.82 -2.21 2.22
CA GLN A 667 5.02 -2.68 2.92
C GLN A 667 6.04 -3.27 1.94
N ILE A 668 5.59 -4.07 0.97
CA ILE A 668 6.47 -4.64 -0.06
C ILE A 668 7.19 -3.53 -0.81
N PHE A 669 6.48 -2.48 -1.22
CA PHE A 669 7.07 -1.36 -1.96
C PHE A 669 8.10 -0.60 -1.13
N LEU A 670 7.82 -0.32 0.14
CA LEU A 670 8.81 0.32 1.02
C LEU A 670 10.05 -0.58 1.21
N ASN A 671 9.83 -1.86 1.50
CA ASN A 671 10.90 -2.84 1.68
C ASN A 671 11.80 -2.93 0.44
N LEU A 672 11.22 -3.12 -0.75
CA LEU A 672 11.98 -3.24 -1.99
C LEU A 672 12.73 -1.95 -2.33
N ARG A 673 12.11 -0.78 -2.13
CA ARG A 673 12.81 0.51 -2.33
C ARG A 673 14.03 0.63 -1.43
N GLN A 674 13.91 0.24 -0.16
CA GLN A 674 15.00 0.24 0.80
C GLN A 674 16.06 -0.82 0.47
N GLU A 675 15.65 -2.05 0.15
CA GLU A 675 16.53 -3.16 -0.23
C GLU A 675 17.38 -2.80 -1.45
N PHE A 676 16.76 -2.39 -2.55
CA PHE A 676 17.50 -1.99 -3.75
C PHE A 676 18.39 -0.76 -3.52
N TYR A 677 17.96 0.18 -2.69
CA TYR A 677 18.81 1.33 -2.36
C TYR A 677 20.02 0.94 -1.50
N HIS A 678 19.82 0.18 -0.42
CA HIS A 678 20.86 -0.11 0.57
C HIS A 678 21.77 -1.28 0.19
N GLU A 679 21.27 -2.27 -0.55
CA GLU A 679 22.03 -3.47 -0.92
C GLU A 679 22.65 -3.36 -2.32
N HIS A 680 22.01 -2.62 -3.22
CA HIS A 680 22.40 -2.52 -4.63
C HIS A 680 22.79 -1.10 -5.07
N ASP A 681 22.77 -0.10 -4.16
CA ASP A 681 23.00 1.31 -4.49
C ASP A 681 22.06 1.79 -5.63
N ASN A 682 20.87 1.19 -5.74
CA ASN A 682 19.99 1.35 -6.89
C ASN A 682 18.71 2.12 -6.52
N LEU A 683 18.55 3.30 -7.11
CA LEU A 683 17.41 4.19 -6.85
C LEU A 683 16.18 3.91 -7.71
N LEU A 684 16.25 2.95 -8.64
CA LEU A 684 15.15 2.72 -9.59
C LEU A 684 13.88 2.17 -8.94
N GLY A 685 13.91 1.71 -7.69
CA GLY A 685 12.70 1.41 -6.93
C GLY A 685 11.76 2.62 -6.77
N LEU A 686 12.30 3.84 -6.87
CA LEU A 686 11.52 5.08 -6.86
C LEU A 686 10.76 5.34 -8.17
N LEU A 687 11.03 4.57 -9.24
CA LEU A 687 10.25 4.64 -10.47
C LEU A 687 8.86 4.04 -10.32
N TYR A 688 8.67 3.09 -9.40
CA TYR A 688 7.41 2.38 -9.26
C TYR A 688 6.40 3.19 -8.45
N ALA A 689 5.22 3.36 -9.02
CA ALA A 689 4.06 4.02 -8.42
C ALA A 689 2.97 3.00 -8.07
N LEU A 690 2.33 3.21 -6.92
CA LEU A 690 1.34 2.29 -6.35
C LEU A 690 -0.06 2.94 -6.42
N TYR A 691 -0.79 2.66 -7.50
CA TYR A 691 -2.16 3.19 -7.69
C TYR A 691 -3.24 2.26 -7.14
N VAL A 692 -3.15 1.94 -5.86
CA VAL A 692 -3.97 0.94 -5.18
C VAL A 692 -3.87 1.13 -3.67
N ASP A 693 -4.85 0.63 -2.91
CA ASP A 693 -4.76 0.57 -1.45
C ASP A 693 -3.54 -0.26 -1.01
N GLY A 694 -2.68 0.30 -0.17
CA GLY A 694 -1.43 -0.29 0.28
C GLY A 694 -1.61 -1.52 1.18
N ASP A 695 -2.78 -1.73 1.77
CA ASP A 695 -3.07 -2.96 2.53
C ASP A 695 -3.47 -4.13 1.62
N THR A 696 -3.52 -3.93 0.30
CA THR A 696 -3.88 -4.98 -0.64
C THR A 696 -2.94 -6.17 -0.51
N ARG A 697 -3.49 -7.38 -0.37
CA ARG A 697 -2.72 -8.62 -0.16
C ARG A 697 -3.50 -9.86 -0.60
N ILE A 698 -2.78 -10.95 -0.79
CA ILE A 698 -3.36 -12.26 -1.10
C ILE A 698 -3.68 -13.01 0.20
N VAL A 699 -4.90 -13.56 0.30
CA VAL A 699 -5.35 -14.32 1.48
C VAL A 699 -6.13 -15.57 1.05
N PRO A 700 -5.80 -16.78 1.57
CA PRO A 700 -4.56 -17.09 2.28
C PRO A 700 -3.33 -16.88 1.37
N ALA A 701 -2.16 -16.72 1.98
CA ALA A 701 -0.89 -16.71 1.26
C ALA A 701 -0.74 -17.98 0.40
N VAL A 702 -0.12 -17.83 -0.76
CA VAL A 702 0.28 -18.95 -1.63
C VAL A 702 1.56 -19.55 -1.07
N GLN A 703 1.58 -20.87 -0.88
CA GLN A 703 2.81 -21.58 -0.48
C GLN A 703 3.80 -21.58 -1.65
N LEU A 704 4.89 -20.84 -1.50
CA LEU A 704 6.03 -20.90 -2.40
C LEU A 704 6.89 -22.12 -2.01
N MET A 705 7.21 -22.98 -2.98
CA MET A 705 8.02 -24.20 -2.78
C MET A 705 9.52 -23.92 -2.65
#